data_AF-I9U1C3-F1
#
_entry.id   AF-I9U1C3-F1
#
_cell.length_a   1.000
_cell.length_b   1.000
_cell.length_c   1.000
_cell.angle_alpha   90.00
_cell.angle_beta   90.00
_cell.angle_gamma   90.00
#
_symmetry.space_group_name_H-M   'P 1'
#
loop_
_entity.id
_entity.type
_entity.pdbx_description
1 polymer ?
#
loop_
_entity_poly.entity_id
_entity_poly.type
_entity_poly.pdbx_seq_one_letter_code
_entity_poly.pdbx_strand_id
1 'polypeptide(L)'
;MKATRYLFTFLVLATLALSSCHNDDLPGGNTLPEGAVHITADIEGVQTRAPQLDADGAGSFEPADEWGMYTFTGDATSPTYSNQNIAYRAGNSNPLYWKDLSETEAVTFSAHYPRITNTMPDIDDPAAYLYMPQAWNHTDDLLHATATASKGKTVALTFKHLMHRLVINLAAGDGMTGTNLPSALINSVAKNGAPTMFASVEVNLLTGVVNYDRVDGSVILSNEGGANADWKVAPQDLTAGAEWLRITVGEDVWYYHVPADLNTAEPGNQTRLESGKRLTLNLKLKKNSGTGDTEVELTGSNISGWNTQPEITDEVVIGGGTSGITTYEALHEALQTGGGSADAPTLITLGSDITIPAGGSSSSRTYINGSGYFKIDGGGHTLAWEAGSYYFLGNANTDADAVYIELTNIKLVQAPNLYSAVVGVWNGRITLGGNVILDGNGDMPVIVVSDEKAALELGDGCELSYAAGSSGCAKVVEGSTLVLNGGKTADGAYINLNCILPVSNPLISVPKALTDDVHLKLYLVDIISIAGGTGGYQLTQADCDHLIVNPESMVSLYGGQSMKYDGNFEIYLDPADHQIKLCPKGFPPPTSGDIDMTSMTADEAQLTIRAALAAGYTEIKLTGELSKTGMGGDLSAFAYNTKITKCDLSGVTGWGTPATLPGSAFAGCTALQEVVLPGDVQVIGEYAFFNCTALTTVNLPQLTRIDQYAFQVCTSLAELTLDNVEAIDLAAFYGCTSLETLKLPACTRFGNYIVTGCKALTRIETAAAGNFVNIDDDTSNIGNTSVFQNRAAHSGANAFDPANCDLVLNADKKPDGTALPKVHNGNEWAGKGGSGYLIQWKSISFAQQP
;
A
#
# COMPACT_ATOMS: atom_id res chain seq x y z
N MET A 1 67.00 7.21 -34.29
CA MET A 1 68.02 6.65 -33.37
C MET A 1 67.27 6.15 -32.14
N LYS A 2 67.04 4.83 -32.03
CA LYS A 2 67.76 3.93 -31.10
C LYS A 2 67.77 4.49 -29.66
N ALA A 3 66.84 4.01 -28.83
CA ALA A 3 67.07 2.95 -27.83
C ALA A 3 67.65 3.55 -26.54
N THR A 4 67.02 3.38 -25.37
CA THR A 4 67.16 2.15 -24.56
C THR A 4 66.06 2.01 -23.50
N ARG A 5 65.28 0.92 -23.63
CA ARG A 5 64.75 -0.08 -22.63
C ARG A 5 64.07 0.40 -21.34
N TYR A 6 62.78 0.10 -21.15
CA TYR A 6 62.20 -1.14 -20.59
C TYR A 6 62.59 -1.42 -19.12
N LEU A 7 61.70 -1.07 -18.18
CA LEU A 7 61.34 -1.93 -17.05
C LEU A 7 59.97 -1.51 -16.44
N PHE A 8 58.95 -2.32 -16.75
CA PHE A 8 57.77 -2.70 -15.94
C PHE A 8 56.61 -1.73 -15.66
N THR A 9 55.53 -2.02 -16.39
CA THR A 9 54.12 -2.15 -15.99
C THR A 9 53.82 -2.34 -14.48
N PHE A 10 52.72 -1.70 -14.02
CA PHE A 10 52.01 -1.74 -12.71
C PHE A 10 52.28 -0.61 -11.68
N LEU A 11 51.50 0.49 -11.73
CA LEU A 11 50.72 1.13 -10.63
C LEU A 11 50.07 2.43 -11.19
N VAL A 12 48.81 2.41 -11.66
CA VAL A 12 47.53 2.68 -10.95
C VAL A 12 47.10 4.16 -10.97
N LEU A 13 45.88 4.36 -11.48
CA LEU A 13 44.92 5.41 -11.16
C LEU A 13 45.14 6.04 -9.77
N ALA A 14 45.60 7.29 -9.71
CA ALA A 14 45.29 8.27 -8.67
C ALA A 14 46.17 9.50 -8.90
N THR A 15 45.60 10.56 -9.51
CA THR A 15 45.95 11.97 -9.24
C THR A 15 45.20 12.85 -10.24
N LEU A 16 43.97 13.22 -9.90
CA LEU A 16 43.30 14.45 -10.35
C LEU A 16 42.10 14.71 -9.42
N ALA A 17 42.44 15.02 -8.16
CA ALA A 17 41.58 15.67 -7.18
C ALA A 17 42.51 16.32 -6.16
N LEU A 18 42.90 17.59 -6.38
CA LEU A 18 43.59 18.44 -5.41
C LEU A 18 43.50 19.89 -5.89
N SER A 19 42.38 20.53 -5.54
CA SER A 19 42.30 21.98 -5.34
C SER A 19 41.06 22.30 -4.49
N SER A 20 41.05 21.76 -3.26
CA SER A 20 40.52 22.50 -2.12
C SER A 20 41.66 23.34 -1.56
N CYS A 21 41.40 24.61 -1.25
CA CYS A 21 42.05 25.46 -0.23
C CYS A 21 41.92 26.93 -0.63
N HIS A 22 41.11 27.66 0.14
CA HIS A 22 41.30 29.01 0.70
C HIS A 22 39.94 29.42 1.32
N ASN A 23 39.83 29.72 2.61
CA ASN A 23 40.61 30.73 3.32
C ASN A 23 40.86 30.40 4.82
N ASP A 24 42.07 30.80 5.25
CA ASP A 24 42.51 31.25 6.57
C ASP A 24 42.32 30.28 7.77
N ASP A 25 43.32 29.55 8.29
CA ASP A 25 44.75 29.84 8.47
C ASP A 25 45.05 31.25 9.01
N LEU A 26 44.66 31.48 10.27
CA LEU A 26 45.55 32.23 11.16
C LEU A 26 46.81 31.37 11.44
N PRO A 27 48.03 31.90 11.29
CA PRO A 27 49.26 31.13 11.49
C PRO A 27 49.52 30.95 13.00
N GLY A 28 49.11 29.80 13.52
CA GLY A 28 49.40 29.35 14.88
C GLY A 28 48.97 27.89 15.05
N GLY A 29 49.94 26.97 15.05
CA GLY A 29 49.72 25.54 14.83
C GLY A 29 48.72 24.85 15.75
N ASN A 30 47.77 24.13 15.14
CA ASN A 30 46.97 23.08 15.76
C ASN A 30 46.82 21.92 14.76
N THR A 31 47.91 21.19 14.49
CA THR A 31 47.79 19.85 13.90
C THR A 31 47.28 18.93 15.00
N LEU A 32 46.07 18.39 14.85
CA LEU A 32 45.52 17.37 15.75
C LEU A 32 46.54 16.21 15.91
N PRO A 33 46.78 15.72 17.15
CA PRO A 33 47.69 14.60 17.36
C PRO A 33 47.30 13.35 16.55
N GLU A 34 48.29 12.59 16.10
CA GLU A 34 48.05 11.35 15.35
C GLU A 34 47.13 10.39 16.13
N GLY A 35 46.04 9.94 15.51
CA GLY A 35 45.05 9.04 16.12
C GLY A 35 43.97 9.74 16.96
N ALA A 36 43.97 11.07 17.06
CA ALA A 36 42.89 11.83 17.68
C ALA A 36 41.60 11.78 16.84
N VAL A 37 40.45 11.86 17.52
CA VAL A 37 39.14 12.00 16.89
C VAL A 37 38.99 13.44 16.41
N HIS A 38 38.70 13.62 15.13
CA HIS A 38 38.39 14.93 14.57
C HIS A 38 36.90 15.20 14.77
N ILE A 39 36.56 16.21 15.57
CA ILE A 39 35.17 16.59 15.88
C ILE A 39 34.93 18.00 15.33
N THR A 40 33.88 18.16 14.52
CA THR A 40 33.31 19.45 14.12
C THR A 40 31.96 19.60 14.80
N ALA A 41 31.58 20.83 15.17
CA ALA A 41 30.31 21.07 15.83
C ALA A 41 29.68 22.38 15.37
N ASP A 42 28.38 22.33 15.12
CA ASP A 42 27.55 23.46 14.69
C ASP A 42 26.22 23.43 15.46
N ILE A 43 25.53 24.58 15.52
CA ILE A 43 24.17 24.69 16.07
C ILE A 43 23.18 24.94 14.91
N GLU A 44 22.09 24.18 14.88
CA GLU A 44 21.10 24.23 13.80
C GLU A 44 20.35 25.58 13.74
N GLY A 45 20.32 26.23 12.56
CA GLY A 45 19.47 27.41 12.30
C GLY A 45 20.14 28.80 12.43
N VAL A 46 21.47 28.91 12.47
CA VAL A 46 22.19 30.19 12.58
C VAL A 46 22.52 30.79 11.19
N GLN A 47 22.03 32.01 10.91
CA GLN A 47 22.47 32.83 9.77
C GLN A 47 23.71 33.65 10.15
N THR A 48 24.68 33.72 9.24
CA THR A 48 26.05 34.24 9.42
C THR A 48 26.19 35.62 10.09
N ARG A 49 26.91 35.70 11.23
CA ARG A 49 27.78 36.83 11.63
C ARG A 49 28.84 36.39 12.67
N ALA A 50 29.90 37.19 12.78
CA ALA A 50 31.17 36.94 13.50
C ALA A 50 31.03 36.50 14.99
N PRO A 51 32.06 35.86 15.59
CA PRO A 51 31.92 35.10 16.85
C PRO A 51 31.66 36.01 18.05
N GLN A 52 30.41 36.00 18.50
CA GLN A 52 29.98 36.30 19.86
C GLN A 52 28.67 35.53 20.10
N LEU A 53 28.51 34.89 21.27
CA LEU A 53 27.19 34.56 21.81
C LEU A 53 26.38 35.87 21.95
N ASP A 54 25.30 36.01 21.19
CA ASP A 54 24.35 37.10 21.36
C ASP A 54 23.33 36.78 22.46
N ALA A 55 22.53 37.79 22.83
CA ALA A 55 21.60 37.72 23.94
C ALA A 55 20.52 36.62 23.81
N ASP A 56 20.39 35.99 22.64
CA ASP A 56 19.33 35.06 22.24
C ASP A 56 19.80 33.60 22.13
N GLY A 57 21.08 33.29 22.34
CA GLY A 57 21.62 31.92 22.32
C GLY A 57 21.89 31.33 20.91
N ALA A 58 21.96 32.18 19.88
CA ALA A 58 22.08 31.78 18.48
C ALA A 58 23.54 31.76 17.92
N GLY A 59 24.56 31.81 18.77
CA GLY A 59 25.98 31.95 18.37
C GLY A 59 26.69 30.64 17.98
N SER A 60 27.98 30.73 17.65
CA SER A 60 28.91 29.58 17.60
C SER A 60 29.50 29.32 19.00
N PHE A 61 29.88 28.08 19.30
CA PHE A 61 30.51 27.77 20.59
C PHE A 61 31.81 28.57 20.81
N GLU A 62 31.88 29.26 21.93
CA GLU A 62 33.07 29.96 22.38
C GLU A 62 34.11 28.97 22.96
N PRO A 63 35.42 29.29 22.96
CA PRO A 63 36.46 28.43 23.55
C PRO A 63 36.26 28.10 25.04
N ALA A 64 35.44 28.87 25.75
CA ALA A 64 35.09 28.64 27.15
C ALA A 64 33.87 27.72 27.34
N ASP A 65 33.11 27.44 26.28
CA ASP A 65 31.90 26.62 26.36
C ASP A 65 32.27 25.15 26.52
N GLU A 66 31.77 24.55 27.60
CA GLU A 66 32.03 23.16 27.94
C GLU A 66 30.79 22.31 27.72
N TRP A 67 30.94 21.22 26.96
CA TRP A 67 29.90 20.25 26.63
C TRP A 67 30.17 18.95 27.37
N GLY A 68 29.10 18.22 27.68
CA GLY A 68 29.17 16.86 28.17
C GLY A 68 29.11 15.86 27.04
N MET A 69 30.14 15.02 26.91
CA MET A 69 30.22 14.00 25.86
C MET A 69 30.12 12.59 26.43
N TYR A 70 29.17 11.81 25.92
CA TYR A 70 29.13 10.37 26.05
C TYR A 70 29.63 9.73 24.76
N THR A 71 30.46 8.71 24.89
CA THR A 71 30.85 7.86 23.77
C THR A 71 30.62 6.41 24.12
N PHE A 72 29.89 5.69 23.28
CA PHE A 72 29.55 4.29 23.52
C PHE A 72 29.39 3.51 22.22
N THR A 73 29.49 2.18 22.31
CA THR A 73 29.07 1.26 21.26
C THR A 73 27.79 0.54 21.68
N GLY A 74 27.05 0.00 20.71
CA GLY A 74 25.75 -0.63 20.94
C GLY A 74 24.59 0.37 21.02
N ASP A 75 23.46 -0.11 21.54
CA ASP A 75 22.20 0.65 21.63
C ASP A 75 22.22 1.63 22.82
N ALA A 76 21.62 2.82 22.68
CA ALA A 76 21.51 3.82 23.74
C ALA A 76 20.68 3.34 24.95
N THR A 77 19.87 2.29 24.81
CA THR A 77 19.14 1.63 25.92
C THR A 77 20.01 0.66 26.72
N SER A 78 21.15 0.22 26.17
CA SER A 78 22.14 -0.61 26.86
C SER A 78 23.57 -0.31 26.36
N PRO A 79 24.04 0.93 26.58
CA PRO A 79 25.28 1.43 25.97
C PRO A 79 26.50 0.80 26.63
N THR A 80 27.44 0.33 25.81
CA THR A 80 28.79 -0.01 26.28
C THR A 80 29.65 1.24 26.23
N TYR A 81 29.72 1.95 27.34
CA TYR A 81 30.41 3.24 27.41
C TYR A 81 31.93 3.09 27.26
N SER A 82 32.48 3.85 26.32
CA SER A 82 33.90 4.19 26.27
C SER A 82 34.21 5.42 27.14
N ASN A 83 33.29 6.39 27.20
CA ASN A 83 33.38 7.58 28.06
C ASN A 83 31.99 8.06 28.48
N GLN A 84 31.89 8.69 29.66
CA GLN A 84 30.64 9.19 30.22
C GLN A 84 30.79 10.65 30.66
N ASN A 85 29.94 11.52 30.11
CA ASN A 85 29.85 12.96 30.42
C ASN A 85 31.20 13.70 30.53
N ILE A 86 32.14 13.38 29.64
CA ILE A 86 33.46 14.01 29.64
C ILE A 86 33.36 15.43 29.11
N ALA A 87 34.05 16.36 29.78
CA ALA A 87 34.18 17.74 29.34
C ALA A 87 34.84 17.84 27.97
N TYR A 88 34.17 18.51 27.05
CA TYR A 88 34.71 18.87 25.74
C TYR A 88 34.49 20.35 25.46
N ARG A 89 35.45 21.04 24.84
CA ARG A 89 35.33 22.47 24.49
C ARG A 89 36.04 22.77 23.16
N ALA A 90 35.69 23.89 22.53
CA ALA A 90 36.41 24.35 21.34
C ALA A 90 37.89 24.64 21.70
N GLY A 91 38.82 24.05 20.94
CA GLY A 91 40.27 24.17 21.21
C GLY A 91 40.81 23.33 22.39
N ASN A 92 40.10 22.27 22.80
CA ASN A 92 40.43 21.42 23.96
C ASN A 92 41.90 20.90 23.98
N SER A 93 42.49 20.89 25.18
CA SER A 93 43.82 20.36 25.48
C SER A 93 43.84 18.83 25.73
N ASN A 94 42.68 18.18 25.84
CA ASN A 94 42.52 16.73 26.07
C ASN A 94 41.76 16.06 24.90
N PRO A 95 42.45 15.70 23.80
CA PRO A 95 41.82 15.07 22.64
C PRO A 95 41.34 13.65 22.94
N LEU A 96 40.19 13.26 22.38
CA LEU A 96 39.76 11.86 22.33
C LEU A 96 40.61 11.11 21.31
N TYR A 97 40.97 9.86 21.60
CA TYR A 97 41.73 9.02 20.68
C TYR A 97 40.94 7.79 20.27
N TRP A 98 41.02 7.43 18.99
CA TRP A 98 40.32 6.24 18.47
C TRP A 98 40.75 4.94 19.15
N LYS A 99 42.00 4.85 19.64
CA LYS A 99 42.50 3.70 20.41
C LYS A 99 41.79 3.49 21.76
N ASP A 100 41.18 4.55 22.29
CA ASP A 100 40.51 4.55 23.60
C ASP A 100 38.97 4.43 23.46
N LEU A 101 38.46 4.31 22.23
CA LEU A 101 37.04 4.12 21.90
C LEU A 101 36.78 2.68 21.44
N SER A 102 36.57 2.48 20.13
CA SER A 102 36.47 1.16 19.51
C SER A 102 37.26 1.13 18.20
N GLU A 103 38.03 0.06 17.98
CA GLU A 103 38.80 -0.15 16.75
C GLU A 103 38.02 -0.92 15.68
N THR A 104 36.95 -1.61 16.08
CA THR A 104 36.21 -2.55 15.22
C THR A 104 34.75 -2.17 15.04
N GLU A 105 34.15 -1.45 15.97
CA GLU A 105 32.74 -1.07 15.95
C GLU A 105 32.60 0.45 15.75
N ALA A 106 31.46 0.87 15.18
CA ALA A 106 31.13 2.28 15.11
C ALA A 106 30.79 2.82 16.51
N VAL A 107 31.30 4.00 16.82
CA VAL A 107 31.13 4.65 18.12
C VAL A 107 30.09 5.74 17.97
N THR A 108 29.10 5.76 18.86
CA THR A 108 28.13 6.85 18.96
C THR A 108 28.70 7.90 19.91
N PHE A 109 28.71 9.14 19.43
CA PHE A 109 29.07 10.36 20.13
C PHE A 109 27.78 11.09 20.43
N SER A 110 27.48 11.28 21.70
CA SER A 110 26.28 11.96 22.17
C SER A 110 26.69 13.12 23.06
N ALA A 111 26.38 14.32 22.63
CA ALA A 111 26.89 15.55 23.20
C ALA A 111 25.74 16.43 23.67
N HIS A 112 25.88 17.04 24.84
CA HIS A 112 24.94 18.05 25.33
C HIS A 112 25.65 19.30 25.84
N TYR A 113 24.98 20.44 25.70
CA TYR A 113 25.42 21.74 26.23
C TYR A 113 24.26 22.38 27.01
N PRO A 114 24.52 23.10 28.12
CA PRO A 114 25.80 23.17 28.84
C PRO A 114 26.17 21.80 29.44
N ARG A 115 27.46 21.58 29.73
CA ARG A 115 27.87 20.38 30.47
C ARG A 115 27.26 20.40 31.88
N ILE A 116 26.47 19.38 32.18
CA ILE A 116 25.83 19.22 33.48
C ILE A 116 26.82 18.57 34.45
N THR A 117 27.22 19.30 35.51
CA THR A 117 28.25 18.84 36.46
C THR A 117 27.97 19.10 37.94
N ASN A 118 26.94 19.89 38.29
CA ASN A 118 26.69 20.34 39.69
C ASN A 118 25.24 20.79 39.98
N THR A 119 24.26 20.38 39.18
CA THR A 119 22.84 20.67 39.46
C THR A 119 22.20 19.47 40.13
N MET A 120 21.51 19.65 41.25
CA MET A 120 20.67 18.59 41.82
C MET A 120 19.54 18.25 40.84
N PRO A 121 19.27 16.97 40.56
CA PRO A 121 20.06 15.79 40.94
C PRO A 121 21.28 15.57 39.99
N ASP A 122 22.35 14.97 40.53
CA ASP A 122 23.46 14.42 39.72
C ASP A 122 22.90 13.55 38.57
N ILE A 123 23.64 13.41 37.46
CA ILE A 123 23.21 12.55 36.34
C ILE A 123 23.34 11.07 36.75
N ASP A 124 22.37 10.60 37.52
CA ASP A 124 22.27 9.20 37.95
C ASP A 124 21.86 8.30 36.78
N ASP A 125 20.98 8.80 35.91
CA ASP A 125 20.54 8.12 34.68
C ASP A 125 20.52 9.11 33.50
N PRO A 126 21.53 9.09 32.61
CA PRO A 126 21.54 9.97 31.43
C PRO A 126 20.43 9.64 30.43
N ALA A 127 19.79 8.46 30.49
CA ALA A 127 18.68 8.12 29.60
C ALA A 127 17.34 8.71 30.06
N ALA A 128 17.25 9.17 31.31
CA ALA A 128 16.04 9.71 31.94
C ALA A 128 16.36 10.94 32.80
N TYR A 129 17.19 11.85 32.29
CA TYR A 129 17.61 13.04 33.02
C TYR A 129 16.48 14.07 33.06
N LEU A 130 16.10 14.51 34.26
CA LEU A 130 15.05 15.51 34.43
C LEU A 130 15.62 16.93 34.33
N TYR A 131 15.33 17.63 33.23
CA TYR A 131 15.81 18.98 32.98
C TYR A 131 14.84 20.04 33.49
N MET A 132 15.35 21.07 34.18
CA MET A 132 14.55 22.18 34.72
C MET A 132 14.93 23.49 34.02
N PRO A 133 14.17 23.96 33.00
CA PRO A 133 14.52 25.20 32.30
C PRO A 133 14.42 26.40 33.26
N GLN A 134 15.52 27.12 33.45
CA GLN A 134 15.50 28.36 34.24
C GLN A 134 14.90 29.53 33.43
N ALA A 135 14.25 30.46 34.15
CA ALA A 135 13.77 31.71 33.57
C ALA A 135 14.94 32.50 32.94
N TRP A 136 14.74 32.93 31.69
CA TRP A 136 15.72 33.50 30.74
C TRP A 136 17.18 33.63 31.23
N ASN A 137 17.95 32.56 31.02
CA ASN A 137 19.41 32.56 31.09
C ASN A 137 19.97 31.81 29.88
N HIS A 138 20.78 32.48 29.06
CA HIS A 138 21.41 31.96 27.85
C HIS A 138 22.46 30.88 28.13
N THR A 139 22.97 30.79 29.36
CA THR A 139 23.92 29.75 29.78
C THR A 139 23.26 28.42 30.14
N ASP A 140 21.92 28.35 30.12
CA ASP A 140 21.12 27.20 30.55
C ASP A 140 20.20 26.72 29.42
N ASP A 141 20.61 26.85 28.15
CA ASP A 141 19.83 26.32 27.02
C ASP A 141 20.32 24.92 26.65
N LEU A 142 19.47 23.91 26.89
CA LEU A 142 19.85 22.53 26.68
C LEU A 142 19.87 22.21 25.18
N LEU A 143 21.08 22.00 24.66
CA LEU A 143 21.33 21.54 23.31
C LEU A 143 21.76 20.09 23.31
N HIS A 144 21.45 19.38 22.23
CA HIS A 144 21.92 18.01 22.04
C HIS A 144 22.30 17.70 20.59
N ALA A 145 23.34 16.90 20.42
CA ALA A 145 23.77 16.35 19.15
C ALA A 145 24.12 14.87 19.30
N THR A 146 23.81 14.09 18.27
CA THR A 146 24.33 12.72 18.12
C THR A 146 25.02 12.54 16.78
N ALA A 147 26.09 11.74 16.77
CA ALA A 147 26.73 11.28 15.55
C ALA A 147 27.34 9.90 15.78
N THR A 148 27.32 9.05 14.77
CA THR A 148 27.98 7.73 14.82
C THR A 148 29.11 7.70 13.81
N ALA A 149 30.30 7.28 14.25
CA ALA A 149 31.48 7.26 13.41
C ALA A 149 32.41 6.08 13.72
N SER A 150 33.00 5.51 12.67
CA SER A 150 34.05 4.49 12.79
C SER A 150 35.44 5.12 12.80
N LYS A 151 36.44 4.36 13.26
CA LYS A 151 37.84 4.79 13.37
C LYS A 151 38.35 5.54 12.13
N GLY A 152 38.88 6.75 12.37
CA GLY A 152 39.50 7.61 11.35
C GLY A 152 38.53 8.53 10.59
N LYS A 153 37.23 8.53 10.91
CA LYS A 153 36.27 9.48 10.32
C LYS A 153 36.18 10.78 11.14
N THR A 154 35.74 11.86 10.49
CA THR A 154 35.35 13.09 11.19
C THR A 154 33.97 12.88 11.81
N VAL A 155 33.80 13.31 13.06
CA VAL A 155 32.53 13.33 13.78
C VAL A 155 31.94 14.72 13.67
N ALA A 156 30.87 14.88 12.90
CA ALA A 156 30.16 16.15 12.79
C ALA A 156 28.95 16.14 13.73
N LEU A 157 28.94 17.04 14.71
CA LEU A 157 27.88 17.18 15.69
C LEU A 157 27.03 18.42 15.36
N THR A 158 25.79 18.22 14.97
CA THR A 158 24.84 19.31 14.78
C THR A 158 23.91 19.38 15.99
N PHE A 159 24.14 20.37 16.84
CA PHE A 159 23.38 20.60 18.06
C PHE A 159 22.01 21.22 17.77
N LYS A 160 20.99 20.65 18.41
CA LYS A 160 19.60 21.09 18.34
C LYS A 160 19.13 21.54 19.71
N HIS A 161 18.29 22.56 19.74
CA HIS A 161 17.63 23.02 20.96
C HIS A 161 16.59 21.99 21.42
N LEU A 162 16.64 21.60 22.70
CA LEU A 162 15.73 20.61 23.27
C LEU A 162 14.50 21.22 23.94
N MET A 163 14.57 22.49 24.35
CA MET A 163 13.44 23.17 24.98
C MET A 163 12.52 23.81 23.92
N HIS A 164 11.44 24.47 24.35
CA HIS A 164 10.62 25.33 23.50
C HIS A 164 10.82 26.81 23.88
N ARG A 165 10.76 27.74 22.90
CA ARG A 165 10.82 29.19 23.17
C ARG A 165 9.43 29.81 22.97
N LEU A 166 8.87 30.40 24.01
CA LEU A 166 7.57 31.04 24.01
C LEU A 166 7.71 32.55 24.11
N VAL A 167 7.26 33.26 23.08
CA VAL A 167 7.29 34.73 23.01
C VAL A 167 5.86 35.26 22.99
N ILE A 168 5.55 36.22 23.86
CA ILE A 168 4.26 36.88 23.95
C ILE A 168 4.48 38.38 23.81
N ASN A 169 3.81 39.00 22.84
CA ASN A 169 3.83 40.43 22.59
C ASN A 169 2.44 41.01 22.83
N LEU A 170 2.37 42.12 23.56
CA LEU A 170 1.12 42.81 23.88
C LEU A 170 1.00 44.13 23.12
N ALA A 171 -0.18 44.36 22.55
CA ALA A 171 -0.58 45.63 21.95
C ALA A 171 -1.88 46.17 22.58
N ALA A 172 -2.04 47.50 22.56
CA ALA A 172 -3.26 48.15 23.01
C ALA A 172 -4.31 48.11 21.90
N GLY A 173 -5.53 47.68 22.23
CA GLY A 173 -6.68 47.71 21.35
C GLY A 173 -7.79 48.65 21.82
N ASP A 174 -9.00 48.35 21.40
CA ASP A 174 -10.16 49.22 21.60
C ASP A 174 -10.42 49.46 23.09
N GLY A 175 -10.64 50.73 23.44
CA GLY A 175 -10.95 51.17 24.80
C GLY A 175 -9.78 51.19 25.79
N MET A 176 -8.55 50.96 25.31
CA MET A 176 -7.32 51.01 26.13
C MET A 176 -6.63 52.38 26.19
N THR A 177 -7.31 53.47 25.81
CA THR A 177 -6.72 54.83 25.75
C THR A 177 -6.12 55.26 27.09
N GLY A 178 -4.82 55.55 27.11
CA GLY A 178 -4.08 55.97 28.31
C GLY A 178 -3.54 54.83 29.18
N THR A 179 -3.67 53.57 28.74
CA THR A 179 -3.14 52.41 29.47
C THR A 179 -1.61 52.35 29.42
N ASN A 180 -0.97 52.11 30.58
CA ASN A 180 0.48 51.97 30.70
C ASN A 180 0.93 50.52 30.42
N LEU A 181 0.90 50.09 29.16
CA LEU A 181 1.39 48.76 28.73
C LEU A 181 2.82 48.42 29.19
N PRO A 182 3.77 49.36 29.30
CA PRO A 182 5.08 49.08 29.90
C PRO A 182 5.04 48.57 31.35
N SER A 183 3.93 48.74 32.07
CA SER A 183 3.71 48.17 33.41
C SER A 183 2.97 46.83 33.40
N ALA A 184 2.70 46.25 32.23
CA ALA A 184 1.98 44.99 32.13
C ALA A 184 2.77 43.84 32.76
N LEU A 185 2.05 42.99 33.49
CA LEU A 185 2.56 41.74 34.07
C LEU A 185 1.89 40.56 33.36
N ILE A 186 2.69 39.77 32.66
CA ILE A 186 2.27 38.56 31.94
C ILE A 186 2.67 37.36 32.78
N ASN A 187 1.71 36.51 33.16
CA ASN A 187 1.96 35.36 34.02
C ASN A 187 1.39 34.09 33.38
N SER A 188 2.13 32.98 33.40
CA SER A 188 1.65 31.66 32.98
C SER A 188 0.84 30.98 34.10
N VAL A 189 -0.36 31.51 34.34
CA VAL A 189 -1.21 31.12 35.46
C VAL A 189 -2.69 31.19 35.09
N ALA A 190 -3.46 30.24 35.59
CA ALA A 190 -4.91 30.20 35.48
C ALA A 190 -5.59 31.21 36.42
N LYS A 191 -6.90 31.42 36.26
CA LYS A 191 -7.69 32.39 37.05
C LYS A 191 -7.73 32.07 38.53
N ASN A 192 -7.66 30.80 38.89
CA ASN A 192 -7.58 30.33 40.27
C ASN A 192 -6.16 30.45 40.89
N GLY A 193 -5.17 30.90 40.13
CA GLY A 193 -3.77 31.01 40.58
C GLY A 193 -2.93 29.75 40.34
N ALA A 194 -3.45 28.71 39.69
CA ALA A 194 -2.70 27.50 39.37
C ALA A 194 -1.68 27.74 38.23
N PRO A 195 -0.44 27.26 38.32
CA PRO A 195 0.54 27.36 37.24
C PRO A 195 0.12 26.57 36.00
N THR A 196 0.43 27.08 34.80
CA THR A 196 0.03 26.47 33.52
C THR A 196 1.19 25.85 32.74
N MET A 197 2.42 25.93 33.28
CA MET A 197 3.64 25.43 32.63
C MET A 197 4.34 24.40 33.51
N PHE A 198 4.97 23.40 32.88
CA PHE A 198 5.78 22.42 33.61
C PHE A 198 7.09 23.03 34.10
N ALA A 199 7.51 22.65 35.32
CA ALA A 199 8.76 23.11 35.90
C ALA A 199 9.98 22.34 35.39
N SER A 200 9.76 21.14 34.83
CA SER A 200 10.80 20.25 34.34
C SER A 200 10.28 19.27 33.29
N VAL A 201 11.19 18.64 32.54
CA VAL A 201 10.88 17.61 31.52
C VAL A 201 11.99 16.57 31.45
N GLU A 202 11.63 15.29 31.28
CA GLU A 202 12.59 14.20 31.12
C GLU A 202 13.24 14.26 29.73
N VAL A 203 14.56 14.18 29.72
CA VAL A 203 15.41 14.22 28.52
C VAL A 203 16.37 13.05 28.56
N ASN A 204 16.44 12.33 27.45
CA ASN A 204 17.46 11.32 27.23
C ASN A 204 18.73 11.99 26.67
N LEU A 205 19.75 12.19 27.50
CA LEU A 205 21.03 12.79 27.14
C LEU A 205 21.90 11.88 26.25
N LEU A 206 21.49 10.64 25.99
CA LEU A 206 22.17 9.73 25.05
C LEU A 206 21.59 9.85 23.64
N THR A 207 20.31 10.18 23.48
CA THR A 207 19.61 10.22 22.19
C THR A 207 19.09 11.60 21.79
N GLY A 208 18.95 12.52 22.74
CA GLY A 208 18.35 13.85 22.55
C GLY A 208 16.83 13.84 22.59
N VAL A 209 16.21 12.69 22.88
CA VAL A 209 14.74 12.57 22.95
C VAL A 209 14.21 13.26 24.20
N VAL A 210 13.18 14.09 24.02
CA VAL A 210 12.44 14.75 25.10
C VAL A 210 11.11 14.04 25.31
N ASN A 211 10.78 13.71 26.56
CA ASN A 211 9.57 13.01 26.91
C ASN A 211 8.56 13.96 27.57
N TYR A 212 7.53 14.33 26.81
CA TYR A 212 6.56 15.39 27.14
C TYR A 212 5.63 15.00 28.30
N ASP A 213 5.48 13.70 28.57
CA ASP A 213 4.59 13.16 29.60
C ASP A 213 5.27 13.00 30.97
N ARG A 214 6.60 13.10 31.02
CA ARG A 214 7.39 12.86 32.23
C ARG A 214 8.01 14.15 32.76
N VAL A 215 7.33 14.70 33.75
CA VAL A 215 7.62 16.01 34.34
C VAL A 215 7.55 15.94 35.86
N ASP A 216 8.25 16.84 36.54
CA ASP A 216 8.14 17.04 38.00
C ASP A 216 7.81 18.51 38.28
N GLY A 217 6.64 18.74 38.87
CA GLY A 217 6.15 20.05 39.28
C GLY A 217 5.68 20.97 38.15
N SER A 218 5.17 22.14 38.56
CA SER A 218 4.71 23.20 37.67
C SER A 218 5.21 24.57 38.14
N VAL A 219 5.36 25.51 37.22
CA VAL A 219 5.98 26.81 37.46
C VAL A 219 5.14 27.96 36.90
N ILE A 220 5.11 29.08 37.63
CA ILE A 220 4.56 30.34 37.12
C ILE A 220 5.72 31.14 36.55
N LEU A 221 5.72 31.30 35.24
CA LEU A 221 6.61 32.21 34.55
C LEU A 221 5.97 33.59 34.55
N SER A 222 6.78 34.60 34.85
CA SER A 222 6.36 36.00 34.89
C SER A 222 7.39 36.84 34.15
N ASN A 223 6.96 37.90 33.48
CA ASN A 223 7.90 38.91 33.00
C ASN A 223 8.26 39.87 34.14
N GLU A 224 9.44 40.51 34.07
CA GLU A 224 9.87 41.52 35.06
C GLU A 224 9.16 42.88 34.88
N GLY A 225 8.02 42.90 34.18
CA GLY A 225 7.30 44.08 33.71
C GLY A 225 7.61 44.44 32.26
N GLY A 226 6.58 44.81 31.50
CA GLY A 226 6.71 45.23 30.11
C GLY A 226 5.64 44.63 29.21
N ALA A 227 5.57 45.12 27.97
CA ALA A 227 4.58 44.64 27.00
C ALA A 227 4.93 43.28 26.38
N ASN A 228 6.08 42.69 26.71
CA ASN A 228 6.53 41.42 26.13
C ASN A 228 6.95 40.44 27.23
N ALA A 229 6.84 39.15 26.93
CA ALA A 229 7.43 38.05 27.69
C ALA A 229 8.17 37.12 26.73
N ASP A 230 9.37 36.69 27.10
CA ASP A 230 10.18 35.74 26.34
C ASP A 230 10.70 34.69 27.31
N TRP A 231 10.22 33.45 27.14
CA TRP A 231 10.48 32.37 28.06
C TRP A 231 10.98 31.14 27.31
N LYS A 232 11.98 30.49 27.89
CA LYS A 232 12.30 29.10 27.57
C LYS A 232 11.47 28.21 28.47
N VAL A 233 10.78 27.24 27.87
CA VAL A 233 9.76 26.44 28.55
C VAL A 233 9.97 24.96 28.25
N ALA A 234 9.58 24.12 29.19
CA ALA A 234 9.54 22.69 28.98
C ALA A 234 8.57 22.39 27.83
N PRO A 235 8.96 21.55 26.85
CA PRO A 235 8.03 21.09 25.84
C PRO A 235 6.84 20.37 26.49
N GLN A 236 5.62 20.72 26.08
CA GLN A 236 4.38 20.21 26.70
C GLN A 236 3.20 20.26 25.75
N ASP A 237 2.25 19.35 25.97
CA ASP A 237 0.95 19.40 25.32
C ASP A 237 0.04 20.43 26.00
N LEU A 238 -0.67 21.21 25.19
CA LEU A 238 -1.62 22.22 25.61
C LEU A 238 -3.05 21.80 25.24
N THR A 239 -3.94 21.89 26.22
CA THR A 239 -5.36 21.59 26.03
C THR A 239 -6.08 22.81 25.47
N ALA A 240 -6.64 22.70 24.26
CA ALA A 240 -7.48 23.72 23.65
C ALA A 240 -8.58 24.21 24.61
N GLY A 241 -8.73 25.53 24.70
CA GLY A 241 -9.70 26.20 25.56
C GLY A 241 -9.32 26.24 27.04
N ALA A 242 -8.20 25.66 27.47
CA ALA A 242 -7.72 25.80 28.85
C ALA A 242 -7.20 27.22 29.12
N GLU A 243 -7.38 27.72 30.35
CA GLU A 243 -6.77 28.98 30.78
C GLU A 243 -5.24 28.86 30.75
N TRP A 244 -4.57 29.82 30.13
CA TRP A 244 -3.12 29.73 29.88
C TRP A 244 -2.33 30.90 30.48
N LEU A 245 -2.78 32.13 30.21
CA LEU A 245 -2.07 33.34 30.64
C LEU A 245 -3.00 34.27 31.42
N ARG A 246 -2.44 34.93 32.45
CA ARG A 246 -3.05 36.06 33.15
C ARG A 246 -2.21 37.30 32.93
N ILE A 247 -2.83 38.35 32.39
CA ILE A 247 -2.20 39.62 32.08
C ILE A 247 -2.80 40.70 32.98
N THR A 248 -1.98 41.47 33.67
CA THR A 248 -2.44 42.54 34.57
C THR A 248 -1.82 43.87 34.16
N VAL A 249 -2.64 44.91 34.03
CA VAL A 249 -2.18 46.28 33.76
C VAL A 249 -2.94 47.23 34.67
N GLY A 250 -2.25 47.82 35.65
CA GLY A 250 -2.92 48.60 36.70
C GLY A 250 -3.86 47.71 37.54
N GLU A 251 -5.14 48.08 37.62
CA GLU A 251 -6.18 47.31 38.34
C GLU A 251 -6.92 46.30 37.43
N ASP A 252 -6.71 46.37 36.12
CA ASP A 252 -7.41 45.54 35.14
C ASP A 252 -6.68 44.21 34.91
N VAL A 253 -7.45 43.13 34.71
CA VAL A 253 -6.94 41.76 34.56
C VAL A 253 -7.59 41.08 33.37
N TRP A 254 -6.75 40.52 32.48
CA TRP A 254 -7.15 39.74 31.32
C TRP A 254 -6.72 38.28 31.46
N TYR A 255 -7.51 37.38 30.88
CA TYR A 255 -7.20 35.95 30.79
C TYR A 255 -7.19 35.50 29.34
N TYR A 256 -6.13 34.81 28.94
CA TYR A 256 -5.99 34.22 27.62
C TYR A 256 -6.04 32.70 27.72
N HIS A 257 -6.79 32.08 26.81
CA HIS A 257 -6.97 30.63 26.76
C HIS A 257 -6.18 30.07 25.58
N VAL A 258 -5.78 28.80 25.67
CA VAL A 258 -5.16 28.08 24.56
C VAL A 258 -6.15 28.08 23.37
N PRO A 259 -5.76 28.59 22.18
CA PRO A 259 -6.61 28.53 20.98
C PRO A 259 -6.93 27.09 20.58
N ALA A 260 -8.09 26.90 19.95
CA ALA A 260 -8.50 25.59 19.42
C ALA A 260 -7.58 25.11 18.28
N ASP A 261 -7.10 26.05 17.45
CA ASP A 261 -6.27 25.79 16.27
C ASP A 261 -4.95 26.58 16.36
N LEU A 262 -4.16 26.32 17.41
CA LEU A 262 -2.85 26.94 17.52
C LEU A 262 -1.91 26.27 16.51
N ASN A 263 -1.84 26.85 15.29
CA ASN A 263 -1.16 26.38 14.07
C ASN A 263 -2.12 25.72 13.06
N THR A 264 -2.57 26.49 12.06
CA THR A 264 -3.65 26.14 11.12
C THR A 264 -3.23 25.19 9.97
N ALA A 265 -2.04 24.59 10.04
CA ALA A 265 -1.50 23.73 8.98
C ALA A 265 -1.97 22.27 9.08
N GLU A 266 -2.46 21.81 10.23
CA GLU A 266 -2.97 20.44 10.45
C GLU A 266 -4.18 20.45 11.41
N PRO A 267 -5.43 20.35 10.91
CA PRO A 267 -6.60 20.29 11.78
C PRO A 267 -6.66 18.94 12.53
N GLY A 268 -6.71 18.98 13.86
CA GLY A 268 -6.99 17.81 14.70
C GLY A 268 -5.82 17.26 15.54
N ASN A 269 -4.62 17.84 15.47
CA ASN A 269 -3.53 17.51 16.40
C ASN A 269 -3.66 18.29 17.73
N GLN A 270 -3.23 17.68 18.84
CA GLN A 270 -3.11 18.39 20.12
C GLN A 270 -2.14 19.57 19.96
N THR A 271 -2.54 20.77 20.39
CA THR A 271 -1.66 21.95 20.42
C THR A 271 -0.43 21.65 21.27
N ARG A 272 0.78 21.62 20.68
CA ARG A 272 2.02 21.21 21.38
C ARG A 272 3.08 22.30 21.35
N LEU A 273 3.74 22.53 22.49
CA LEU A 273 4.99 23.30 22.56
C LEU A 273 6.16 22.35 22.26
N GLU A 274 6.58 22.28 21.01
CA GLU A 274 7.57 21.31 20.53
C GLU A 274 9.03 21.70 20.82
N SER A 275 9.87 20.71 21.12
CA SER A 275 11.32 20.85 21.21
C SER A 275 11.91 21.55 19.97
N GLY A 276 12.78 22.53 20.19
CA GLY A 276 13.51 23.23 19.14
C GLY A 276 12.70 24.22 18.30
N LYS A 277 11.43 24.47 18.69
CA LYS A 277 10.56 25.44 18.04
C LYS A 277 10.40 26.71 18.88
N ARG A 278 10.04 27.79 18.19
CA ARG A 278 9.59 29.02 18.81
C ARG A 278 8.14 29.30 18.44
N LEU A 279 7.28 29.47 19.44
CA LEU A 279 5.93 30.00 19.29
C LEU A 279 5.92 31.48 19.66
N THR A 280 5.45 32.31 18.74
CA THR A 280 5.22 33.74 18.99
C THR A 280 3.74 34.05 18.97
N LEU A 281 3.25 34.71 20.03
CA LEU A 281 1.86 35.15 20.20
C LEU A 281 1.79 36.66 20.21
N ASN A 282 1.07 37.25 19.26
CA ASN A 282 0.76 38.68 19.24
C ASN A 282 -0.66 38.88 19.76
N LEU A 283 -0.79 39.45 20.95
CA LEU A 283 -2.05 39.62 21.65
C LEU A 283 -2.42 41.10 21.74
N LYS A 284 -3.68 41.42 21.45
CA LYS A 284 -4.23 42.76 21.55
C LYS A 284 -5.23 42.81 22.69
N LEU A 285 -4.96 43.66 23.68
CA LEU A 285 -5.83 43.83 24.86
C LEU A 285 -6.93 44.84 24.55
N LYS A 286 -8.18 44.53 24.90
CA LYS A 286 -9.35 45.42 24.73
C LYS A 286 -10.07 45.61 26.07
N LYS A 287 -10.69 46.78 26.25
CA LYS A 287 -11.54 47.10 27.40
C LYS A 287 -12.83 47.77 26.95
N ASN A 288 -13.97 47.19 27.27
CA ASN A 288 -15.26 47.77 26.91
C ASN A 288 -15.55 49.00 27.76
N SER A 289 -15.67 50.18 27.13
CA SER A 289 -15.88 51.45 27.82
C SER A 289 -17.24 51.59 28.51
N GLY A 290 -18.22 50.73 28.18
CA GLY A 290 -19.56 50.75 28.76
C GLY A 290 -19.76 49.80 29.94
N THR A 291 -19.10 48.64 29.95
CA THR A 291 -19.27 47.58 30.97
C THR A 291 -18.04 47.38 31.86
N GLY A 292 -16.86 47.82 31.41
CA GLY A 292 -15.58 47.57 32.08
C GLY A 292 -14.98 46.19 31.77
N ASP A 293 -15.65 45.37 30.95
CA ASP A 293 -15.18 44.03 30.61
C ASP A 293 -13.88 44.06 29.81
N THR A 294 -12.98 43.14 30.15
CA THR A 294 -11.65 42.98 29.57
C THR A 294 -11.62 41.80 28.60
N GLU A 295 -11.13 42.00 27.38
CA GLU A 295 -11.04 40.98 26.33
C GLU A 295 -9.61 40.92 25.75
N VAL A 296 -9.15 39.74 25.36
CA VAL A 296 -7.87 39.54 24.67
C VAL A 296 -8.14 38.94 23.30
N GLU A 297 -7.59 39.57 22.27
CA GLU A 297 -7.66 39.11 20.89
C GLU A 297 -6.29 38.60 20.44
N LEU A 298 -6.24 37.43 19.81
CA LEU A 298 -5.04 36.96 19.10
C LEU A 298 -5.02 37.65 17.73
N THR A 299 -4.02 38.48 17.47
CA THR A 299 -3.87 39.17 16.17
C THR A 299 -2.90 38.48 15.23
N GLY A 300 -2.13 37.51 15.74
CA GLY A 300 -1.28 36.65 14.93
C GLY A 300 -0.47 35.70 15.79
N SER A 301 -0.26 34.49 15.29
CA SER A 301 0.63 33.50 15.90
C SER A 301 1.45 32.81 14.83
N ASN A 302 2.70 32.46 15.17
CA ASN A 302 3.56 31.71 14.26
C ASN A 302 4.42 30.72 15.06
N ILE A 303 4.54 29.50 14.54
CA ILE A 303 5.52 28.51 14.99
C ILE A 303 6.64 28.47 13.97
N SER A 304 7.86 28.68 14.45
CA SER A 304 9.06 28.78 13.62
C SER A 304 10.19 27.94 14.21
N GLY A 305 11.28 27.78 13.48
CA GLY A 305 12.52 27.26 14.06
C GLY A 305 13.03 28.17 15.19
N TRP A 306 13.82 27.62 16.10
CA TRP A 306 14.31 28.33 17.29
C TRP A 306 14.82 29.77 17.01
N ASN A 307 15.55 29.96 15.90
CA ASN A 307 16.23 31.21 15.53
C ASN A 307 15.60 32.01 14.38
N THR A 308 14.57 31.48 13.71
CA THR A 308 13.90 32.22 12.62
C THR A 308 13.05 33.33 13.23
N GLN A 309 13.43 34.62 13.17
CA GLN A 309 12.55 35.72 13.64
C GLN A 309 11.17 35.68 12.94
N PRO A 310 10.08 36.17 13.58
CA PRO A 310 8.82 36.30 12.87
C PRO A 310 8.97 37.43 11.84
N GLU A 311 8.54 37.22 10.61
CA GLU A 311 8.19 38.34 9.75
C GLU A 311 7.03 39.08 10.40
N ILE A 312 7.28 40.31 10.86
CA ILE A 312 6.22 41.28 11.12
C ILE A 312 5.90 41.91 9.77
N THR A 313 4.80 41.52 9.15
CA THR A 313 4.17 42.33 8.09
C THR A 313 3.12 43.22 8.73
N ASP A 314 3.50 44.47 8.98
CA ASP A 314 2.87 45.59 8.29
C ASP A 314 3.76 46.84 8.38
N GLU A 315 4.12 47.34 7.18
CA GLU A 315 4.81 48.59 6.85
C GLU A 315 6.36 48.72 7.04
N VAL A 316 7.04 48.71 5.88
CA VAL A 316 8.14 49.60 5.44
C VAL A 316 9.61 49.17 5.66
N VAL A 317 10.14 48.49 4.61
CA VAL A 317 11.32 48.84 3.77
C VAL A 317 12.76 48.38 4.19
N ILE A 318 13.35 47.61 3.24
CA ILE A 318 14.77 47.26 2.90
C ILE A 318 15.46 46.04 3.55
N GLY A 319 15.24 44.86 2.94
CA GLY A 319 16.28 44.11 2.22
C GLY A 319 17.01 42.94 2.92
N GLY A 320 16.64 41.70 2.55
CA GLY A 320 17.60 40.57 2.35
C GLY A 320 17.23 39.19 2.94
N GLY A 321 17.05 38.18 2.07
CA GLY A 321 17.05 36.72 2.35
C GLY A 321 15.64 36.09 2.34
N THR A 322 15.30 34.99 1.66
CA THR A 322 16.02 33.78 1.24
C THR A 322 15.57 33.33 -0.16
N SER A 323 16.43 33.35 -1.17
CA SER A 323 16.07 32.86 -2.50
C SER A 323 15.98 31.33 -2.46
N GLY A 324 14.77 30.76 -2.58
CA GLY A 324 14.56 29.32 -2.77
C GLY A 324 15.28 28.79 -4.01
N ILE A 325 15.07 27.51 -4.35
CA ILE A 325 15.70 26.94 -5.55
C ILE A 325 15.19 27.67 -6.79
N THR A 326 16.10 28.32 -7.52
CA THR A 326 15.78 29.18 -8.67
C THR A 326 16.31 28.62 -10.00
N THR A 327 17.01 27.49 -9.98
CA THR A 327 17.66 26.90 -11.15
C THR A 327 17.40 25.40 -11.25
N TYR A 328 17.39 24.88 -12.47
CA TYR A 328 17.24 23.46 -12.75
C TYR A 328 18.36 22.62 -12.12
N GLU A 329 19.60 23.10 -12.19
CA GLU A 329 20.77 22.40 -11.71
C GLU A 329 20.70 22.18 -10.20
N ALA A 330 20.29 23.20 -9.44
CA ALA A 330 20.11 23.12 -8.00
C ALA A 330 18.93 22.21 -7.62
N LEU A 331 17.84 22.23 -8.39
CA LEU A 331 16.73 21.30 -8.20
C LEU A 331 17.16 19.85 -8.45
N HIS A 332 17.90 19.62 -9.54
CA HIS A 332 18.39 18.30 -9.89
C HIS A 332 19.38 17.77 -8.84
N GLU A 333 20.29 18.60 -8.32
CA GLU A 333 21.22 18.22 -7.25
C GLU A 333 20.49 17.84 -5.95
N ALA A 334 19.46 18.61 -5.56
CA ALA A 334 18.64 18.30 -4.38
C ALA A 334 17.92 16.96 -4.51
N LEU A 335 17.42 16.65 -5.71
CA LEU A 335 16.75 15.38 -6.01
C LEU A 335 17.70 14.17 -6.09
N GLN A 336 19.01 14.40 -6.29
CA GLN A 336 20.03 13.34 -6.33
C GLN A 336 20.63 13.04 -4.95
N THR A 337 20.65 14.02 -4.05
CA THR A 337 21.31 13.93 -2.74
C THR A 337 20.35 13.65 -1.58
N GLY A 338 19.05 13.95 -1.77
CA GLY A 338 17.99 13.60 -0.85
C GLY A 338 17.59 12.13 -0.93
N GLY A 339 17.32 11.47 0.20
CA GLY A 339 16.69 10.13 0.19
C GLY A 339 17.41 9.00 0.93
N GLY A 340 18.11 9.28 2.03
CA GLY A 340 18.76 8.24 2.84
C GLY A 340 17.80 7.36 3.69
N SER A 341 16.54 7.78 3.89
CA SER A 341 15.53 7.03 4.68
C SER A 341 14.11 7.45 4.30
N ALA A 342 13.12 6.57 4.52
CA ALA A 342 11.69 6.88 4.44
C ALA A 342 11.18 7.74 5.60
N ASP A 343 11.96 7.87 6.69
CA ASP A 343 11.56 8.53 7.93
C ASP A 343 11.90 10.04 7.99
N ALA A 344 12.68 10.54 7.03
CA ALA A 344 13.13 11.92 6.98
C ALA A 344 13.03 12.48 5.55
N PRO A 345 12.03 13.33 5.25
CA PRO A 345 11.88 13.90 3.93
C PRO A 345 12.98 14.90 3.60
N THR A 346 13.43 14.88 2.36
CA THR A 346 14.21 15.97 1.78
C THR A 346 13.25 17.11 1.45
N LEU A 347 13.43 18.26 2.10
CA LEU A 347 12.61 19.45 1.91
C LEU A 347 13.15 20.28 0.75
N ILE A 348 12.30 20.58 -0.22
CA ILE A 348 12.63 21.37 -1.40
C ILE A 348 11.62 22.52 -1.51
N THR A 349 12.10 23.75 -1.55
CA THR A 349 11.28 24.94 -1.79
C THR A 349 11.75 25.67 -3.04
N LEU A 350 10.84 25.90 -3.99
CA LEU A 350 11.15 26.69 -5.18
C LEU A 350 11.15 28.19 -4.86
N GLY A 351 12.09 28.92 -5.45
CA GLY A 351 12.21 30.39 -5.36
C GLY A 351 11.96 31.11 -6.69
N SER A 352 11.73 30.37 -7.77
CA SER A 352 11.27 30.87 -9.05
C SER A 352 10.62 29.76 -9.86
N ASP A 353 10.00 30.12 -10.98
CA ASP A 353 9.66 29.14 -12.01
C ASP A 353 10.94 28.48 -12.54
N ILE A 354 10.89 27.17 -12.78
CA ILE A 354 12.02 26.38 -13.29
C ILE A 354 11.57 25.63 -14.54
N THR A 355 12.35 25.76 -15.60
CA THR A 355 12.19 25.00 -16.83
C THR A 355 13.07 23.75 -16.77
N ILE A 356 12.47 22.57 -16.93
CA ILE A 356 13.16 21.29 -17.09
C ILE A 356 13.59 21.17 -18.56
N PRO A 357 14.91 21.12 -18.85
CA PRO A 357 15.43 21.17 -20.21
C PRO A 357 15.15 19.88 -20.98
N ALA A 358 15.05 19.99 -22.31
CA ALA A 358 14.87 18.84 -23.19
C ALA A 358 16.03 17.83 -23.05
N GLY A 359 15.69 16.58 -22.77
CA GLY A 359 16.67 15.53 -22.51
C GLY A 359 16.14 14.40 -21.64
N GLY A 360 17.01 13.42 -21.38
CA GLY A 360 16.66 12.15 -20.74
C GLY A 360 16.33 11.05 -21.75
N SER A 361 16.31 9.81 -21.27
CA SER A 361 15.89 8.61 -21.99
C SER A 361 14.89 7.79 -21.16
N SER A 362 13.89 7.20 -21.82
CA SER A 362 13.08 6.12 -21.23
C SER A 362 13.93 4.90 -20.82
N SER A 363 15.16 4.79 -21.31
CA SER A 363 16.09 3.69 -21.01
C SER A 363 17.02 3.94 -19.82
N SER A 364 17.25 5.20 -19.38
CA SER A 364 18.14 5.51 -18.25
C SER A 364 17.47 5.47 -16.88
N ARG A 365 16.16 5.23 -16.81
CA ARG A 365 15.36 4.70 -15.67
C ARG A 365 15.50 5.30 -14.26
N THR A 366 16.29 6.34 -14.00
CA THR A 366 16.40 7.01 -12.67
C THR A 366 16.84 8.47 -12.80
N TYR A 367 16.05 9.42 -12.27
CA TYR A 367 16.33 10.89 -12.31
C TYR A 367 16.18 11.59 -10.95
N ILE A 368 15.40 11.03 -10.04
CA ILE A 368 15.67 11.04 -8.60
C ILE A 368 16.60 9.85 -8.33
N ASN A 369 17.29 9.75 -7.19
CA ASN A 369 18.14 8.60 -6.78
C ASN A 369 17.43 7.21 -6.76
N GLY A 370 16.29 7.04 -7.44
CA GLY A 370 15.55 5.78 -7.53
C GLY A 370 14.80 5.40 -6.26
N SER A 371 15.05 6.09 -5.15
CA SER A 371 14.50 5.88 -3.81
C SER A 371 14.40 7.20 -3.05
N GLY A 372 13.68 7.20 -1.93
CA GLY A 372 13.72 8.28 -0.94
C GLY A 372 12.40 9.02 -0.78
N TYR A 373 12.39 9.96 0.17
CA TYR A 373 11.22 10.76 0.52
C TYR A 373 11.49 12.24 0.28
N PHE A 374 10.64 12.89 -0.51
CA PHE A 374 10.79 14.28 -0.93
C PHE A 374 9.50 15.05 -0.67
N LYS A 375 9.60 16.19 0.03
CA LYS A 375 8.52 17.17 0.14
C LYS A 375 8.91 18.40 -0.67
N ILE A 376 8.17 18.66 -1.75
CA ILE A 376 8.42 19.76 -2.67
C ILE A 376 7.30 20.78 -2.53
N ASP A 377 7.66 21.95 -1.99
CA ASP A 377 6.82 23.13 -1.96
C ASP A 377 7.19 24.05 -3.12
N GLY A 378 6.23 24.26 -4.02
CA GLY A 378 6.42 25.14 -5.16
C GLY A 378 6.43 26.62 -4.80
N GLY A 379 5.95 27.03 -3.61
CA GLY A 379 5.85 28.44 -3.25
C GLY A 379 4.98 29.28 -4.21
N GLY A 380 4.09 28.64 -4.98
CA GLY A 380 3.30 29.24 -6.06
C GLY A 380 3.98 29.24 -7.44
N HIS A 381 5.19 28.67 -7.56
CA HIS A 381 5.96 28.63 -8.80
C HIS A 381 5.63 27.42 -9.69
N THR A 382 6.08 27.53 -10.94
CA THR A 382 5.84 26.55 -12.01
C THR A 382 7.08 25.71 -12.31
N LEU A 383 6.91 24.40 -12.39
CA LEU A 383 7.83 23.50 -13.10
C LEU A 383 7.30 23.25 -14.51
N ALA A 384 8.07 23.66 -15.52
CA ALA A 384 7.67 23.52 -16.93
C ALA A 384 8.65 22.62 -17.68
N TRP A 385 8.16 21.58 -18.34
CA TRP A 385 8.99 20.67 -19.13
C TRP A 385 9.11 21.13 -20.57
N GLU A 386 10.32 21.17 -21.13
CA GLU A 386 10.54 21.43 -22.55
C GLU A 386 10.16 20.23 -23.44
N ALA A 387 9.86 20.49 -24.71
CA ALA A 387 9.54 19.44 -25.68
C ALA A 387 10.74 18.48 -25.87
N GLY A 388 10.49 17.17 -25.70
CA GLY A 388 11.55 16.14 -25.74
C GLY A 388 12.14 15.79 -24.38
N SER A 389 11.59 16.33 -23.28
CA SER A 389 11.88 15.88 -21.91
C SER A 389 11.15 14.56 -21.59
N TYR A 390 11.78 13.67 -20.83
CA TYR A 390 11.17 12.43 -20.29
C TYR A 390 11.07 12.51 -18.75
N TYR A 391 10.36 11.56 -18.09
CA TYR A 391 10.05 11.54 -16.64
C TYR A 391 11.15 12.14 -15.76
N PHE A 392 10.84 13.21 -15.02
CA PHE A 392 11.82 13.91 -14.17
C PHE A 392 11.67 13.55 -12.69
N LEU A 393 10.45 13.19 -12.25
CA LEU A 393 10.16 12.82 -10.87
C LEU A 393 9.64 11.37 -10.77
N GLY A 394 10.11 10.66 -9.74
CA GLY A 394 9.67 9.31 -9.37
C GLY A 394 10.54 8.17 -9.92
N ASN A 395 9.93 7.03 -10.23
CA ASN A 395 10.59 5.83 -10.73
C ASN A 395 9.76 5.16 -11.86
N ALA A 396 10.39 4.30 -12.64
CA ALA A 396 9.79 3.69 -13.85
C ALA A 396 9.94 2.17 -13.89
N ASN A 397 10.16 1.53 -12.74
CA ASN A 397 10.35 0.09 -12.62
C ASN A 397 9.74 -0.44 -11.30
N THR A 398 9.06 -1.57 -11.37
CA THR A 398 8.39 -2.25 -10.25
C THR A 398 9.38 -2.89 -9.27
N ASP A 399 10.61 -3.14 -9.73
CA ASP A 399 11.75 -3.60 -8.94
C ASP A 399 12.62 -2.47 -8.39
N ALA A 400 12.31 -1.20 -8.71
CA ALA A 400 13.01 -0.06 -8.11
C ALA A 400 12.67 0.05 -6.62
N ASP A 401 13.55 0.69 -5.86
CA ASP A 401 13.25 1.08 -4.49
C ASP A 401 12.06 2.04 -4.43
N ALA A 402 11.37 2.05 -3.29
CA ALA A 402 10.19 2.90 -3.11
C ALA A 402 10.58 4.39 -3.09
N VAL A 403 9.82 5.21 -3.81
CA VAL A 403 9.94 6.66 -3.81
C VAL A 403 8.67 7.29 -3.25
N TYR A 404 8.82 8.27 -2.36
CA TYR A 404 7.74 9.01 -1.74
C TYR A 404 7.87 10.48 -2.12
N ILE A 405 6.86 11.05 -2.77
CA ILE A 405 6.87 12.43 -3.25
C ILE A 405 5.64 13.14 -2.73
N GLU A 406 5.81 14.27 -2.07
CA GLU A 406 4.73 15.19 -1.70
C GLU A 406 4.87 16.49 -2.45
N LEU A 407 3.80 16.93 -3.09
CA LEU A 407 3.74 18.19 -3.83
C LEU A 407 2.76 19.15 -3.18
N THR A 408 3.18 20.40 -2.94
CA THR A 408 2.33 21.48 -2.43
C THR A 408 2.63 22.80 -3.15
N ASN A 409 1.62 23.67 -3.28
CA ASN A 409 1.72 25.02 -3.88
C ASN A 409 2.52 25.08 -5.20
N ILE A 410 2.27 24.15 -6.12
CA ILE A 410 3.10 23.99 -7.32
C ILE A 410 2.24 23.81 -8.57
N LYS A 411 2.69 24.41 -9.68
CA LYS A 411 2.13 24.17 -11.01
C LYS A 411 3.07 23.28 -11.83
N LEU A 412 2.58 22.16 -12.36
CA LEU A 412 3.33 21.30 -13.27
C LEU A 412 2.82 21.47 -14.71
N VAL A 413 3.69 21.87 -15.63
CA VAL A 413 3.34 22.17 -17.03
C VAL A 413 4.10 21.27 -18.00
N GLN A 414 3.37 20.49 -18.80
CA GLN A 414 3.95 19.73 -19.92
C GLN A 414 4.09 20.60 -21.17
N ALA A 415 5.21 20.47 -21.89
CA ALA A 415 5.31 21.07 -23.21
C ALA A 415 4.31 20.43 -24.20
N PRO A 416 3.86 21.21 -25.20
CA PRO A 416 3.06 20.69 -26.30
C PRO A 416 3.77 19.54 -27.05
N ASN A 417 3.00 18.54 -27.47
CA ASN A 417 3.46 17.35 -28.22
C ASN A 417 4.41 16.41 -27.45
N LEU A 418 4.41 16.42 -26.11
CA LEU A 418 5.05 15.36 -25.33
C LEU A 418 4.25 14.04 -25.41
N TYR A 419 4.97 12.92 -25.49
CA TYR A 419 4.42 11.56 -25.50
C TYR A 419 4.59 10.82 -24.16
N SER A 420 4.95 11.52 -23.08
CA SER A 420 5.18 10.91 -21.76
C SER A 420 4.67 11.79 -20.63
N ALA A 421 4.24 11.15 -19.55
CA ALA A 421 4.00 11.83 -18.28
C ALA A 421 5.31 12.41 -17.72
N VAL A 422 5.19 13.42 -16.86
CA VAL A 422 6.34 14.12 -16.26
C VAL A 422 6.68 13.61 -14.86
N VAL A 423 5.68 12.97 -14.22
CA VAL A 423 5.85 12.21 -12.99
C VAL A 423 5.40 10.76 -13.21
N GLY A 424 6.25 9.81 -12.83
CA GLY A 424 5.98 8.38 -12.93
C GLY A 424 6.27 7.68 -11.60
N VAL A 425 5.34 6.90 -11.07
CA VAL A 425 5.56 6.11 -9.84
C VAL A 425 5.11 4.67 -10.06
N TRP A 426 6.08 3.75 -10.08
CA TRP A 426 5.92 2.29 -10.21
C TRP A 426 6.14 1.54 -8.89
N ASN A 427 6.78 2.17 -7.90
CA ASN A 427 6.88 1.64 -6.54
C ASN A 427 6.99 2.81 -5.55
N GLY A 428 6.11 2.87 -4.54
CA GLY A 428 6.05 3.97 -3.58
C GLY A 428 4.78 4.81 -3.70
N ARG A 429 4.85 6.11 -3.39
CA ARG A 429 3.67 6.98 -3.32
C ARG A 429 3.96 8.39 -3.81
N ILE A 430 3.00 8.96 -4.55
CA ILE A 430 2.93 10.41 -4.75
C ILE A 430 1.68 10.97 -4.09
N THR A 431 1.85 11.96 -3.22
CA THR A 431 0.78 12.66 -2.52
C THR A 431 0.70 14.09 -3.02
N LEU A 432 -0.49 14.49 -3.43
CA LEU A 432 -0.82 15.86 -3.83
C LEU A 432 -1.48 16.54 -2.63
N GLY A 433 -0.82 17.56 -2.08
CA GLY A 433 -1.34 18.40 -1.00
C GLY A 433 -2.01 19.66 -1.54
N GLY A 434 -2.06 20.72 -0.71
CA GLY A 434 -2.72 21.98 -1.07
C GLY A 434 -2.14 22.66 -2.31
N ASN A 435 -3.03 23.26 -3.13
CA ASN A 435 -2.70 24.12 -4.28
C ASN A 435 -1.78 23.48 -5.35
N VAL A 436 -2.11 22.27 -5.82
CA VAL A 436 -1.40 21.61 -6.93
C VAL A 436 -2.18 21.76 -8.25
N ILE A 437 -1.56 22.36 -9.27
CA ILE A 437 -2.17 22.56 -10.59
C ILE A 437 -1.43 21.70 -11.62
N LEU A 438 -2.16 20.85 -12.36
CA LEU A 438 -1.59 20.01 -13.41
C LEU A 438 -1.99 20.53 -14.79
N ASP A 439 -1.04 20.87 -15.63
CA ASP A 439 -1.27 21.44 -16.96
C ASP A 439 -0.62 20.54 -18.02
N GLY A 440 -1.38 19.54 -18.47
CA GLY A 440 -0.93 18.52 -19.41
C GLY A 440 -1.22 18.84 -20.88
N ASN A 441 -0.79 17.96 -21.78
CA ASN A 441 -1.10 18.05 -23.21
C ASN A 441 -2.02 16.91 -23.67
N GLY A 442 -3.34 17.06 -23.43
CA GLY A 442 -4.44 16.35 -24.09
C GLY A 442 -4.50 14.83 -23.95
N ASP A 443 -3.58 14.11 -24.61
CA ASP A 443 -3.61 12.64 -24.74
C ASP A 443 -2.85 11.91 -23.63
N MET A 444 -1.91 12.57 -22.94
CA MET A 444 -1.13 11.99 -21.84
C MET A 444 -1.31 12.79 -20.55
N PRO A 445 -1.53 12.11 -19.40
CA PRO A 445 -1.65 12.77 -18.10
C PRO A 445 -0.31 13.33 -17.62
N VAL A 446 -0.37 14.26 -16.66
CA VAL A 446 0.84 14.83 -16.03
C VAL A 446 1.51 13.79 -15.12
N ILE A 447 0.70 13.01 -14.42
CA ILE A 447 1.11 11.98 -13.47
C ILE A 447 0.64 10.60 -13.93
N VAL A 448 1.53 9.62 -13.92
CA VAL A 448 1.20 8.19 -14.09
C VAL A 448 1.67 7.42 -12.87
N VAL A 449 0.78 6.63 -12.31
CA VAL A 449 1.07 5.64 -11.26
C VAL A 449 0.69 4.26 -11.79
N SER A 450 1.55 3.28 -11.59
CA SER A 450 1.44 1.94 -12.18
C SER A 450 1.95 0.89 -11.21
N ASP A 451 1.47 -0.35 -11.33
CA ASP A 451 1.84 -1.50 -10.47
C ASP A 451 1.25 -1.46 -9.05
N GLU A 452 0.98 -2.65 -8.49
CA GLU A 452 0.31 -2.86 -7.20
C GLU A 452 1.05 -2.23 -6.00
N LYS A 453 2.36 -1.95 -6.13
CA LYS A 453 3.17 -1.33 -5.07
C LYS A 453 3.11 0.20 -5.07
N ALA A 454 2.42 0.80 -6.03
CA ALA A 454 2.38 2.25 -6.22
C ALA A 454 1.04 2.86 -5.81
N ALA A 455 1.09 4.08 -5.28
CA ALA A 455 -0.11 4.84 -4.91
C ALA A 455 -0.08 6.31 -5.34
N LEU A 456 -1.23 6.81 -5.80
CA LEU A 456 -1.52 8.24 -5.93
C LEU A 456 -2.42 8.65 -4.77
N GLU A 457 -2.03 9.63 -3.97
CA GLU A 457 -2.85 10.16 -2.90
C GLU A 457 -3.29 11.60 -3.17
N LEU A 458 -4.58 11.86 -3.02
CA LEU A 458 -5.16 13.20 -2.94
C LEU A 458 -5.33 13.57 -1.47
N GLY A 459 -4.40 14.36 -0.93
CA GLY A 459 -4.38 14.77 0.48
C GLY A 459 -5.30 15.95 0.80
N ASP A 460 -5.39 16.30 2.09
CA ASP A 460 -6.25 17.38 2.57
C ASP A 460 -5.94 18.72 1.92
N GLY A 461 -7.00 19.46 1.55
CA GLY A 461 -6.88 20.77 0.91
C GLY A 461 -6.38 20.71 -0.54
N CYS A 462 -6.10 19.52 -1.09
CA CYS A 462 -5.78 19.36 -2.50
C CYS A 462 -7.03 19.55 -3.36
N GLU A 463 -6.98 20.47 -4.31
CA GLU A 463 -7.92 20.55 -5.42
C GLU A 463 -7.16 20.29 -6.71
N LEU A 464 -7.35 19.08 -7.27
CA LEU A 464 -6.73 18.68 -8.52
C LEU A 464 -7.42 19.40 -9.68
N SER A 465 -6.70 20.32 -10.33
CA SER A 465 -7.22 21.12 -11.44
C SER A 465 -6.39 20.97 -12.72
N TYR A 466 -7.02 21.31 -13.86
CA TYR A 466 -6.40 21.28 -15.18
C TYR A 466 -6.63 22.58 -15.95
N ALA A 467 -5.56 23.19 -16.45
CA ALA A 467 -5.63 24.54 -17.01
C ALA A 467 -6.18 24.61 -18.45
N ALA A 468 -6.04 23.56 -19.27
CA ALA A 468 -6.36 23.58 -20.70
C ALA A 468 -7.72 22.97 -21.11
N GLY A 469 -8.69 22.87 -20.18
CA GLY A 469 -10.02 22.29 -20.42
C GLY A 469 -10.17 20.85 -19.90
N SER A 470 -11.25 20.13 -20.25
CA SER A 470 -11.51 18.79 -19.68
C SER A 470 -10.53 17.73 -20.19
N SER A 471 -9.61 17.29 -19.34
CA SER A 471 -8.55 16.34 -19.67
C SER A 471 -8.14 15.49 -18.47
N GLY A 472 -7.55 14.33 -18.77
CA GLY A 472 -7.05 13.39 -17.78
C GLY A 472 -5.81 13.94 -17.08
N CYS A 473 -5.94 14.32 -15.81
CA CYS A 473 -4.86 15.00 -15.07
C CYS A 473 -3.81 14.00 -14.56
N ALA A 474 -4.31 12.87 -14.05
CA ALA A 474 -3.54 11.75 -13.54
C ALA A 474 -4.09 10.43 -14.07
N LYS A 475 -3.26 9.39 -14.08
CA LYS A 475 -3.64 8.04 -14.49
C LYS A 475 -3.06 7.01 -13.54
N VAL A 476 -3.91 6.13 -13.03
CA VAL A 476 -3.59 5.02 -12.12
C VAL A 476 -3.86 3.73 -12.90
N VAL A 477 -2.84 2.88 -13.05
CA VAL A 477 -2.91 1.69 -13.91
C VAL A 477 -2.40 0.41 -13.24
N GLU A 478 -2.76 -0.75 -13.81
CA GLU A 478 -2.13 -2.04 -13.51
C GLU A 478 -2.14 -2.44 -12.02
N GLY A 479 -3.25 -2.16 -11.32
CA GLY A 479 -3.45 -2.53 -9.92
C GLY A 479 -2.91 -1.53 -8.89
N SER A 480 -2.32 -0.42 -9.31
CA SER A 480 -1.95 0.69 -8.41
C SER A 480 -3.17 1.29 -7.69
N THR A 481 -2.94 1.86 -6.52
CA THR A 481 -4.01 2.37 -5.64
C THR A 481 -4.18 3.88 -5.76
N LEU A 482 -5.43 4.34 -5.92
CA LEU A 482 -5.82 5.73 -5.70
C LEU A 482 -6.27 5.92 -4.25
N VAL A 483 -5.61 6.79 -3.49
CA VAL A 483 -5.96 7.12 -2.10
C VAL A 483 -6.67 8.47 -2.07
N LEU A 484 -7.91 8.50 -1.59
CA LEU A 484 -8.71 9.72 -1.47
C LEU A 484 -8.72 10.19 -0.01
N ASN A 485 -7.71 10.97 0.38
CA ASN A 485 -7.48 11.43 1.74
C ASN A 485 -7.88 12.92 1.91
N GLY A 486 -9.09 13.27 1.46
CA GLY A 486 -9.69 14.61 1.62
C GLY A 486 -9.46 15.59 0.46
N GLY A 487 -8.71 15.19 -0.57
CA GLY A 487 -8.59 15.99 -1.79
C GLY A 487 -9.75 15.79 -2.78
N LYS A 488 -9.95 16.77 -3.65
CA LYS A 488 -11.05 16.84 -4.63
C LYS A 488 -10.56 17.10 -6.05
N THR A 489 -11.49 17.05 -7.01
CA THR A 489 -11.23 17.45 -8.41
C THR A 489 -11.99 18.73 -8.76
N ALA A 490 -11.34 19.65 -9.48
CA ALA A 490 -12.00 20.83 -10.04
C ALA A 490 -12.89 20.46 -11.25
N ASP A 491 -13.81 21.35 -11.60
CA ASP A 491 -14.72 21.17 -12.73
C ASP A 491 -13.97 20.82 -14.04
N GLY A 492 -14.34 19.68 -14.63
CA GLY A 492 -13.78 19.19 -15.89
C GLY A 492 -12.46 18.41 -15.76
N ALA A 493 -11.79 18.44 -14.60
CA ALA A 493 -10.65 17.58 -14.30
C ALA A 493 -11.12 16.16 -13.93
N TYR A 494 -10.36 15.12 -14.30
CA TYR A 494 -10.64 13.74 -13.88
C TYR A 494 -9.38 12.89 -13.77
N ILE A 495 -9.49 11.82 -12.96
CA ILE A 495 -8.45 10.80 -12.78
C ILE A 495 -8.80 9.57 -13.61
N ASN A 496 -7.86 9.10 -14.42
CA ASN A 496 -8.05 7.89 -15.21
C ASN A 496 -7.70 6.64 -14.39
N LEU A 497 -8.64 5.72 -14.22
CA LEU A 497 -8.40 4.41 -13.62
C LEU A 497 -8.42 3.35 -14.72
N ASN A 498 -7.28 2.70 -14.98
CA ASN A 498 -7.17 1.69 -16.04
C ASN A 498 -6.67 0.35 -15.47
N CYS A 499 -7.52 -0.66 -15.47
CA CYS A 499 -7.14 -1.99 -15.01
C CYS A 499 -7.86 -3.07 -15.81
N ILE A 500 -7.06 -3.94 -16.44
CA ILE A 500 -7.55 -5.08 -17.23
C ILE A 500 -7.09 -6.43 -16.67
N LEU A 501 -6.35 -6.39 -15.56
CA LEU A 501 -5.87 -7.56 -14.85
C LEU A 501 -6.67 -7.72 -13.55
N PRO A 502 -6.90 -8.95 -13.08
CA PRO A 502 -7.55 -9.18 -11.79
C PRO A 502 -6.79 -8.50 -10.65
N VAL A 503 -7.52 -7.88 -9.71
CA VAL A 503 -6.95 -7.27 -8.49
C VAL A 503 -7.53 -7.92 -7.23
N SER A 504 -6.72 -7.97 -6.18
CA SER A 504 -7.12 -8.55 -4.88
C SER A 504 -7.81 -7.53 -3.95
N ASN A 505 -7.60 -6.24 -4.18
CA ASN A 505 -8.14 -5.14 -3.39
C ASN A 505 -8.84 -4.12 -4.31
N PRO A 506 -9.78 -3.31 -3.78
CA PRO A 506 -10.33 -2.19 -4.52
C PRO A 506 -9.25 -1.22 -5.01
N LEU A 507 -9.45 -0.65 -6.19
CA LEU A 507 -8.50 0.29 -6.81
C LEU A 507 -8.42 1.64 -6.08
N ILE A 508 -9.47 2.00 -5.33
CA ILE A 508 -9.58 3.23 -4.56
C ILE A 508 -9.63 2.90 -3.07
N SER A 509 -8.75 3.54 -2.30
CA SER A 509 -8.72 3.48 -0.83
C SER A 509 -9.21 4.80 -0.25
N VAL A 510 -10.16 4.72 0.67
CA VAL A 510 -10.77 5.89 1.33
C VAL A 510 -10.56 5.81 2.84
N PRO A 511 -9.58 6.53 3.41
CA PRO A 511 -9.29 6.47 4.85
C PRO A 511 -10.25 7.30 5.72
N LYS A 512 -11.04 8.20 5.13
CA LYS A 512 -12.00 9.07 5.83
C LYS A 512 -13.09 9.56 4.87
N ALA A 513 -14.14 10.17 5.42
CA ALA A 513 -15.28 10.65 4.64
C ALA A 513 -14.88 11.62 3.52
N LEU A 514 -15.44 11.42 2.33
CA LEU A 514 -15.35 12.36 1.22
C LEU A 514 -16.30 13.53 1.46
N THR A 515 -15.82 14.75 1.26
CA THR A 515 -16.60 15.99 1.44
C THR A 515 -16.92 16.70 0.13
N ASP A 516 -16.26 16.29 -0.96
CA ASP A 516 -16.29 16.96 -2.26
C ASP A 516 -16.15 15.93 -3.38
N ASP A 517 -16.56 16.33 -4.59
CA ASP A 517 -16.62 15.44 -5.74
C ASP A 517 -15.24 15.09 -6.32
N VAL A 518 -15.07 13.81 -6.62
CA VAL A 518 -13.91 13.25 -7.31
C VAL A 518 -14.36 12.65 -8.63
N HIS A 519 -13.93 13.26 -9.73
CA HIS A 519 -14.28 12.83 -11.07
C HIS A 519 -13.31 11.75 -11.58
N LEU A 520 -13.86 10.64 -12.06
CA LEU A 520 -13.14 9.45 -12.50
C LEU A 520 -13.42 9.15 -13.98
N LYS A 521 -12.43 8.64 -14.71
CA LYS A 521 -12.61 8.04 -16.03
C LYS A 521 -12.11 6.61 -16.02
N LEU A 522 -13.00 5.66 -16.20
CA LEU A 522 -12.72 4.24 -16.02
C LEU A 522 -12.38 3.58 -17.35
N TYR A 523 -11.39 2.68 -17.32
CA TYR A 523 -11.13 1.68 -18.34
C TYR A 523 -10.90 0.35 -17.62
N LEU A 524 -12.00 -0.36 -17.33
CA LEU A 524 -11.98 -1.51 -16.43
C LEU A 524 -12.51 -2.77 -17.13
N VAL A 525 -11.84 -3.90 -16.92
CA VAL A 525 -12.27 -5.22 -17.41
C VAL A 525 -12.35 -6.16 -16.22
N ASP A 526 -13.57 -6.63 -15.92
CA ASP A 526 -13.88 -7.57 -14.85
C ASP A 526 -13.46 -7.11 -13.44
N ILE A 527 -13.38 -5.79 -13.23
CA ILE A 527 -13.19 -5.17 -11.92
C ILE A 527 -14.54 -4.69 -11.38
N ILE A 528 -15.02 -5.36 -10.34
CA ILE A 528 -16.32 -5.07 -9.71
C ILE A 528 -16.14 -4.09 -8.56
N SER A 529 -15.28 -4.43 -7.59
CA SER A 529 -15.05 -3.61 -6.40
C SER A 529 -14.07 -2.48 -6.73
N ILE A 530 -14.55 -1.23 -6.74
CA ILE A 530 -13.74 -0.08 -7.16
C ILE A 530 -13.19 0.71 -5.99
N ALA A 531 -13.94 0.86 -4.90
CA ALA A 531 -13.50 1.61 -3.73
C ALA A 531 -13.81 0.87 -2.42
N GLY A 532 -12.89 0.96 -1.47
CA GLY A 532 -13.05 0.42 -0.11
C GLY A 532 -12.53 1.39 0.94
N GLY A 533 -13.16 1.34 2.12
CA GLY A 533 -12.70 2.07 3.30
C GLY A 533 -11.43 1.46 3.89
N THR A 534 -10.54 2.28 4.43
CA THR A 534 -9.29 1.84 5.11
C THR A 534 -9.14 2.50 6.47
N GLY A 535 -8.21 2.01 7.30
CA GLY A 535 -7.99 2.58 8.64
C GLY A 535 -9.16 2.42 9.61
N GLY A 536 -10.08 1.48 9.34
CA GLY A 536 -11.31 1.29 10.12
C GLY A 536 -12.49 2.15 9.67
N TYR A 537 -12.32 2.99 8.64
CA TYR A 537 -13.41 3.74 8.03
C TYR A 537 -14.29 2.83 7.17
N GLN A 538 -15.60 2.97 7.28
CA GLN A 538 -16.58 2.27 6.44
C GLN A 538 -17.24 3.27 5.49
N LEU A 539 -17.34 2.94 4.20
CA LEU A 539 -17.93 3.83 3.23
C LEU A 539 -19.44 3.99 3.45
N THR A 540 -19.91 5.20 3.20
CA THR A 540 -21.30 5.62 3.28
C THR A 540 -21.84 5.92 1.88
N GLN A 541 -23.17 6.09 1.78
CA GLN A 541 -23.77 6.49 0.51
C GLN A 541 -23.26 7.87 0.05
N ALA A 542 -22.96 8.77 1.00
CA ALA A 542 -22.37 10.07 0.67
C ALA A 542 -21.00 9.94 -0.01
N ASP A 543 -20.16 8.99 0.44
CA ASP A 543 -18.88 8.70 -0.22
C ASP A 543 -19.10 8.17 -1.64
N CYS A 544 -20.12 7.34 -1.85
CA CYS A 544 -20.50 6.86 -3.18
C CYS A 544 -20.99 7.98 -4.10
N ASP A 545 -21.78 8.91 -3.56
CA ASP A 545 -22.35 10.04 -4.32
C ASP A 545 -21.27 11.04 -4.76
N HIS A 546 -20.17 11.16 -4.00
CA HIS A 546 -19.03 12.01 -4.35
C HIS A 546 -18.11 11.42 -5.44
N LEU A 547 -18.27 10.15 -5.81
CA LEU A 547 -17.51 9.55 -6.92
C LEU A 547 -18.25 9.73 -8.24
N ILE A 548 -17.80 10.68 -9.06
CA ILE A 548 -18.45 11.04 -10.32
C ILE A 548 -17.76 10.35 -11.49
N VAL A 549 -18.41 9.34 -12.07
CA VAL A 549 -17.85 8.58 -13.20
C VAL A 549 -18.17 9.28 -14.53
N ASN A 550 -17.13 9.53 -15.32
CA ASN A 550 -17.22 10.14 -16.64
C ASN A 550 -18.06 9.24 -17.58
N PRO A 551 -19.05 9.79 -18.30
CA PRO A 551 -19.90 9.06 -19.25
C PRO A 551 -19.13 8.28 -20.34
N GLU A 552 -17.95 8.78 -20.74
CA GLU A 552 -17.09 8.18 -21.77
C GLU A 552 -16.16 7.09 -21.23
N SER A 553 -16.34 6.67 -19.96
CA SER A 553 -15.63 5.53 -19.39
C SER A 553 -16.00 4.24 -20.13
N MET A 554 -15.08 3.28 -20.22
CA MET A 554 -15.28 1.98 -20.86
C MET A 554 -15.19 0.88 -19.81
N VAL A 555 -16.23 0.07 -19.68
CA VAL A 555 -16.33 -0.97 -18.67
C VAL A 555 -16.74 -2.29 -19.32
N SER A 556 -16.12 -3.38 -18.91
CA SER A 556 -16.61 -4.75 -19.09
C SER A 556 -16.76 -5.38 -17.71
N LEU A 557 -17.89 -6.04 -17.48
CA LEU A 557 -18.14 -6.83 -16.29
C LEU A 557 -18.56 -8.25 -16.69
N TYR A 558 -18.24 -9.21 -15.83
CA TYR A 558 -18.68 -10.59 -15.92
C TYR A 558 -18.28 -11.26 -17.25
N GLY A 559 -17.09 -10.98 -17.78
CA GLY A 559 -16.60 -11.51 -19.06
C GLY A 559 -17.41 -11.04 -20.27
N GLY A 560 -18.11 -9.90 -20.15
CA GLY A 560 -18.90 -9.28 -21.21
C GLY A 560 -18.08 -8.45 -22.18
N GLN A 561 -18.74 -7.86 -23.19
CA GLN A 561 -18.09 -6.89 -24.07
C GLN A 561 -17.84 -5.57 -23.36
N SER A 562 -16.76 -4.87 -23.73
CA SER A 562 -16.49 -3.53 -23.25
C SER A 562 -17.50 -2.54 -23.86
N MET A 563 -18.23 -1.83 -23.02
CA MET A 563 -19.23 -0.84 -23.41
C MET A 563 -19.00 0.49 -22.69
N LYS A 564 -19.59 1.57 -23.20
CA LYS A 564 -19.56 2.86 -22.51
C LYS A 564 -20.28 2.77 -21.17
N TYR A 565 -19.78 3.48 -20.16
CA TYR A 565 -20.41 3.59 -18.85
C TYR A 565 -21.81 4.19 -18.96
N ASP A 566 -21.95 5.28 -19.72
CA ASP A 566 -23.24 5.94 -19.90
C ASP A 566 -24.30 5.00 -20.48
N GLY A 567 -25.46 5.01 -19.84
CA GLY A 567 -26.60 4.15 -20.18
C GLY A 567 -26.45 2.67 -19.84
N ASN A 568 -25.24 2.14 -19.59
CA ASN A 568 -25.04 0.69 -19.42
C ASN A 568 -24.59 0.27 -18.02
N PHE A 569 -23.92 1.13 -17.26
CA PHE A 569 -23.37 0.79 -15.94
C PHE A 569 -23.66 1.89 -14.91
N GLU A 570 -23.57 1.51 -13.63
CA GLU A 570 -23.63 2.41 -12.49
C GLU A 570 -22.72 1.91 -11.35
N ILE A 571 -22.32 2.81 -10.46
CA ILE A 571 -21.67 2.46 -9.20
C ILE A 571 -22.72 2.45 -8.08
N TYR A 572 -22.53 1.59 -7.09
CA TYR A 572 -23.39 1.52 -5.92
C TYR A 572 -22.59 1.13 -4.67
N LEU A 573 -23.07 1.53 -3.50
CA LEU A 573 -22.54 1.04 -2.22
C LEU A 573 -23.15 -0.32 -1.89
N ASP A 574 -22.31 -1.33 -1.76
CA ASP A 574 -22.76 -2.65 -1.33
C ASP A 574 -23.02 -2.68 0.19
N PRO A 575 -24.26 -2.97 0.63
CA PRO A 575 -24.60 -2.98 2.04
C PRO A 575 -23.97 -4.13 2.83
N ALA A 576 -23.46 -5.17 2.17
CA ALA A 576 -22.89 -6.34 2.84
C ALA A 576 -21.45 -6.09 3.32
N ASP A 577 -20.64 -5.38 2.53
CA ASP A 577 -19.22 -5.15 2.83
C ASP A 577 -18.80 -3.67 2.83
N HIS A 578 -19.75 -2.75 2.60
CA HIS A 578 -19.51 -1.30 2.56
C HIS A 578 -18.42 -0.90 1.54
N GLN A 579 -18.33 -1.63 0.42
CA GLN A 579 -17.49 -1.25 -0.72
C GLN A 579 -18.34 -0.62 -1.82
N ILE A 580 -17.75 0.31 -2.57
CA ILE A 580 -18.38 0.84 -3.79
C ILE A 580 -18.02 -0.10 -4.94
N LYS A 581 -19.05 -0.58 -5.64
CA LYS A 581 -18.94 -1.58 -6.70
C LYS A 581 -19.60 -1.10 -7.98
N LEU A 582 -19.11 -1.61 -9.11
CA LEU A 582 -19.71 -1.43 -10.43
C LEU A 582 -20.75 -2.52 -10.70
N CYS A 583 -21.90 -2.12 -11.23
CA CYS A 583 -22.90 -3.03 -11.77
C CYS A 583 -23.47 -2.50 -13.09
N PRO A 584 -24.11 -3.37 -13.90
CA PRO A 584 -24.92 -2.93 -15.02
C PRO A 584 -26.09 -2.08 -14.52
N LYS A 585 -26.45 -1.05 -15.29
CA LYS A 585 -27.45 -0.05 -14.89
C LYS A 585 -28.83 -0.69 -14.76
N GLY A 586 -29.48 -0.46 -13.62
CA GLY A 586 -30.79 -1.06 -13.31
C GLY A 586 -30.72 -2.55 -12.99
N PHE A 587 -29.53 -3.10 -12.80
CA PHE A 587 -29.29 -4.50 -12.47
C PHE A 587 -28.44 -4.61 -11.20
N PRO A 588 -29.04 -4.48 -10.00
CA PRO A 588 -28.31 -4.72 -8.77
C PRO A 588 -27.85 -6.19 -8.72
N PRO A 589 -26.66 -6.49 -8.17
CA PRO A 589 -26.20 -7.86 -8.05
C PRO A 589 -27.19 -8.73 -7.28
N PRO A 590 -27.30 -10.02 -7.62
CA PRO A 590 -28.27 -10.90 -7.01
C PRO A 590 -28.02 -11.02 -5.50
N THR A 591 -29.09 -10.98 -4.72
CA THR A 591 -29.07 -11.09 -3.25
C THR A 591 -29.05 -12.55 -2.77
N SER A 592 -28.98 -13.51 -3.70
CA SER A 592 -29.00 -14.94 -3.44
C SER A 592 -28.39 -15.71 -4.61
N GLY A 593 -27.88 -16.92 -4.34
CA GLY A 593 -27.54 -17.91 -5.35
C GLY A 593 -28.74 -18.67 -5.93
N ASP A 594 -29.96 -18.49 -5.41
CA ASP A 594 -31.20 -19.03 -6.00
C ASP A 594 -31.74 -18.07 -7.07
N ILE A 595 -31.57 -18.45 -8.34
CA ILE A 595 -31.83 -17.64 -9.52
C ILE A 595 -32.99 -18.25 -10.31
N ASP A 596 -34.13 -17.55 -10.31
CA ASP A 596 -35.29 -17.87 -11.15
C ASP A 596 -35.21 -17.11 -12.48
N MET A 597 -34.85 -17.84 -13.54
CA MET A 597 -34.69 -17.33 -14.91
C MET A 597 -35.97 -17.45 -15.75
N THR A 598 -37.10 -17.87 -15.17
CA THR A 598 -38.33 -18.11 -15.93
C THR A 598 -38.82 -16.85 -16.64
N SER A 599 -38.80 -15.70 -15.97
CA SER A 599 -39.18 -14.40 -16.53
C SER A 599 -38.05 -13.62 -17.20
N MET A 600 -36.80 -14.11 -17.10
CA MET A 600 -35.62 -13.43 -17.64
C MET A 600 -35.43 -13.73 -19.14
N THR A 601 -34.84 -12.79 -19.87
CA THR A 601 -34.20 -13.08 -21.16
C THR A 601 -32.92 -13.92 -20.95
N ALA A 602 -32.38 -14.50 -22.03
CA ALA A 602 -31.15 -15.28 -21.92
C ALA A 602 -29.95 -14.44 -21.44
N ASP A 603 -29.85 -13.20 -21.93
CA ASP A 603 -28.76 -12.29 -21.55
C ASP A 603 -28.87 -11.88 -20.07
N GLU A 604 -30.08 -11.56 -19.59
CA GLU A 604 -30.32 -11.25 -18.17
C GLU A 604 -29.99 -12.44 -17.26
N ALA A 605 -30.40 -13.66 -17.64
CA ALA A 605 -30.13 -14.87 -16.87
C ALA A 605 -28.62 -15.15 -16.76
N GLN A 606 -27.90 -15.10 -17.89
CA GLN A 606 -26.44 -15.31 -17.89
C GLN A 606 -25.72 -14.23 -17.08
N LEU A 607 -26.13 -12.98 -17.24
CA LEU A 607 -25.61 -11.86 -16.45
C LEU A 607 -25.84 -12.09 -14.95
N THR A 608 -27.04 -12.53 -14.56
CA THR A 608 -27.39 -12.84 -13.16
C THR A 608 -26.53 -13.96 -12.60
N ILE A 609 -26.34 -15.04 -13.35
CA ILE A 609 -25.51 -16.19 -12.94
C ILE A 609 -24.07 -15.73 -12.69
N ARG A 610 -23.47 -15.01 -13.65
CA ARG A 610 -22.08 -14.54 -13.50
C ARG A 610 -21.94 -13.52 -12.39
N ALA A 611 -22.94 -12.65 -12.19
CA ALA A 611 -22.97 -11.72 -11.06
C ALA A 611 -23.04 -12.43 -9.71
N ALA A 612 -23.84 -13.51 -9.59
CA ALA A 612 -23.87 -14.31 -8.37
C ALA A 612 -22.51 -14.99 -8.08
N LEU A 613 -21.90 -15.59 -9.10
CA LEU A 613 -20.59 -16.21 -8.95
C LEU A 613 -19.52 -15.19 -8.54
N ALA A 614 -19.57 -13.98 -9.10
CA ALA A 614 -18.64 -12.91 -8.77
C ALA A 614 -18.88 -12.30 -7.38
N ALA A 615 -20.14 -12.26 -6.92
CA ALA A 615 -20.51 -11.90 -5.55
C ALA A 615 -20.09 -12.95 -4.50
N GLY A 616 -19.53 -14.09 -4.95
CA GLY A 616 -18.98 -15.11 -4.07
C GLY A 616 -19.98 -16.16 -3.60
N TYR A 617 -21.19 -16.23 -4.18
CA TYR A 617 -22.10 -17.33 -3.90
C TYR A 617 -21.49 -18.64 -4.40
N THR A 618 -21.23 -19.55 -3.46
CA THR A 618 -20.65 -20.88 -3.73
C THR A 618 -21.71 -21.95 -3.97
N GLU A 619 -22.96 -21.70 -3.54
CA GLU A 619 -24.11 -22.55 -3.81
C GLU A 619 -25.06 -21.83 -4.76
N ILE A 620 -25.26 -22.39 -5.95
CA ILE A 620 -26.13 -21.83 -6.99
C ILE A 620 -27.30 -22.76 -7.22
N LYS A 621 -28.51 -22.22 -7.30
CA LYS A 621 -29.71 -22.94 -7.70
C LYS A 621 -30.36 -22.22 -8.87
N LEU A 622 -30.67 -22.96 -9.94
CA LEU A 622 -31.26 -22.39 -11.15
C LEU A 622 -32.67 -22.96 -11.37
N THR A 623 -33.61 -22.07 -11.67
CA THR A 623 -34.96 -22.43 -12.15
C THR A 623 -35.22 -21.76 -13.49
N GLY A 624 -35.81 -22.47 -14.46
CA GLY A 624 -36.10 -21.90 -15.79
C GLY A 624 -35.73 -22.81 -16.96
N GLU A 625 -35.25 -22.25 -18.06
CA GLU A 625 -34.87 -23.00 -19.27
C GLU A 625 -33.35 -23.09 -19.43
N LEU A 626 -32.85 -24.26 -19.85
CA LEU A 626 -31.43 -24.52 -20.07
C LEU A 626 -30.79 -23.54 -21.07
N SER A 627 -31.54 -23.14 -22.10
CA SER A 627 -31.11 -22.17 -23.13
C SER A 627 -30.67 -20.82 -22.56
N LYS A 628 -31.13 -20.45 -21.36
CA LYS A 628 -30.82 -19.20 -20.68
C LYS A 628 -29.60 -19.27 -19.75
N THR A 629 -29.11 -20.48 -19.46
CA THR A 629 -28.03 -20.68 -18.46
C THR A 629 -26.64 -20.34 -18.99
N GLY A 630 -26.47 -20.30 -20.31
CA GLY A 630 -25.14 -20.24 -20.93
C GLY A 630 -24.35 -21.55 -20.82
N MET A 631 -24.98 -22.68 -20.47
CA MET A 631 -24.36 -24.01 -20.58
C MET A 631 -24.37 -24.51 -22.03
N GLY A 632 -23.24 -25.05 -22.51
CA GLY A 632 -23.12 -25.68 -23.83
C GLY A 632 -22.56 -24.82 -24.98
N GLY A 633 -22.09 -23.59 -24.72
CA GLY A 633 -21.28 -22.81 -25.68
C GLY A 633 -19.77 -23.11 -25.58
N ASP A 634 -18.94 -22.40 -26.37
CA ASP A 634 -17.47 -22.58 -26.41
C ASP A 634 -16.79 -22.48 -25.01
N LEU A 635 -17.40 -21.74 -24.08
CA LEU A 635 -17.07 -21.73 -22.65
C LEU A 635 -18.37 -21.62 -21.84
N SER A 636 -18.67 -22.63 -21.02
CA SER A 636 -19.87 -22.63 -20.18
C SER A 636 -19.79 -21.56 -19.08
N ALA A 637 -20.94 -20.99 -18.68
CA ALA A 637 -21.05 -20.00 -17.60
C ALA A 637 -20.41 -20.42 -16.26
N PHE A 638 -20.32 -21.73 -15.98
CA PHE A 638 -19.69 -22.26 -14.76
C PHE A 638 -18.26 -22.77 -14.97
N ALA A 639 -17.83 -23.00 -16.21
CA ALA A 639 -16.54 -23.61 -16.49
C ALA A 639 -15.39 -22.81 -15.84
N TYR A 640 -14.47 -23.55 -15.22
CA TYR A 640 -13.29 -23.07 -14.51
C TYR A 640 -13.58 -22.19 -13.29
N ASN A 641 -14.83 -22.20 -12.78
CA ASN A 641 -15.13 -21.56 -11.52
C ASN A 641 -14.56 -22.40 -10.36
N THR A 642 -13.51 -21.90 -9.71
CA THR A 642 -12.80 -22.61 -8.63
C THR A 642 -13.44 -22.43 -7.24
N LYS A 643 -14.58 -21.73 -7.14
CA LYS A 643 -15.23 -21.40 -5.86
C LYS A 643 -16.59 -22.07 -5.67
N ILE A 644 -17.31 -22.41 -6.73
CA ILE A 644 -18.61 -23.06 -6.64
C ILE A 644 -18.49 -24.44 -5.97
N THR A 645 -19.26 -24.68 -4.92
CA THR A 645 -19.29 -25.94 -4.16
C THR A 645 -20.53 -26.76 -4.48
N LYS A 646 -21.66 -26.12 -4.82
CA LYS A 646 -22.91 -26.79 -5.16
C LYS A 646 -23.66 -26.10 -6.29
N CYS A 647 -24.22 -26.90 -7.21
CA CYS A 647 -25.14 -26.40 -8.25
C CYS A 647 -26.42 -27.23 -8.29
N ASP A 648 -27.56 -26.63 -7.96
CA ASP A 648 -28.89 -27.25 -8.05
C ASP A 648 -29.58 -26.82 -9.35
N LEU A 649 -29.71 -27.76 -10.28
CA LEU A 649 -30.34 -27.60 -11.58
C LEU A 649 -31.70 -28.31 -11.66
N SER A 650 -32.24 -28.80 -10.53
CA SER A 650 -33.50 -29.56 -10.50
C SER A 650 -34.71 -28.77 -11.02
N GLY A 651 -34.67 -27.43 -10.94
CA GLY A 651 -35.69 -26.52 -11.47
C GLY A 651 -35.48 -26.12 -12.94
N VAL A 652 -34.42 -26.59 -13.60
CA VAL A 652 -34.13 -26.26 -15.01
C VAL A 652 -34.86 -27.24 -15.94
N THR A 653 -35.39 -26.71 -17.03
CA THR A 653 -36.16 -27.42 -18.07
C THR A 653 -35.51 -27.23 -19.45
N GLY A 654 -36.01 -27.91 -20.48
CA GLY A 654 -35.53 -27.69 -21.85
C GLY A 654 -34.19 -28.37 -22.18
N TRP A 655 -33.91 -29.51 -21.55
CA TRP A 655 -32.65 -30.28 -21.72
C TRP A 655 -32.47 -30.97 -23.08
N GLY A 656 -33.38 -30.75 -24.02
CA GLY A 656 -33.38 -31.42 -25.33
C GLY A 656 -33.94 -32.83 -25.29
N THR A 657 -33.75 -33.56 -26.38
CA THR A 657 -34.21 -34.96 -26.52
C THR A 657 -33.15 -35.74 -27.30
N PRO A 658 -32.34 -36.59 -26.64
CA PRO A 658 -32.39 -36.94 -25.21
C PRO A 658 -32.01 -35.78 -24.28
N ALA A 659 -32.51 -35.79 -23.04
CA ALA A 659 -32.18 -34.78 -22.04
C ALA A 659 -30.68 -34.86 -21.70
N THR A 660 -29.93 -33.79 -21.96
CA THR A 660 -28.46 -33.81 -21.98
C THR A 660 -27.87 -32.68 -21.15
N LEU A 661 -27.00 -33.01 -20.16
CA LEU A 661 -26.10 -32.02 -19.58
C LEU A 661 -25.06 -31.62 -20.63
N PRO A 662 -24.99 -30.35 -21.05
CA PRO A 662 -24.09 -29.96 -22.13
C PRO A 662 -22.61 -30.21 -21.81
N GLY A 663 -21.81 -30.36 -22.86
CA GLY A 663 -20.37 -30.53 -22.72
C GLY A 663 -19.71 -29.35 -22.01
N SER A 664 -18.65 -29.63 -21.26
CA SER A 664 -17.89 -28.66 -20.45
C SER A 664 -18.70 -27.81 -19.47
N ALA A 665 -19.93 -28.22 -19.10
CA ALA A 665 -20.82 -27.43 -18.22
C ALA A 665 -20.13 -27.00 -16.91
N PHE A 666 -19.37 -27.89 -16.29
CA PHE A 666 -18.63 -27.66 -15.04
C PHE A 666 -17.13 -27.97 -15.18
N ALA A 667 -16.59 -27.97 -16.41
CA ALA A 667 -15.18 -28.29 -16.63
C ALA A 667 -14.28 -27.36 -15.81
N GLY A 668 -13.37 -27.90 -14.99
CA GLY A 668 -12.43 -27.15 -14.17
C GLY A 668 -12.99 -26.60 -12.86
N CYS A 669 -14.22 -26.94 -12.46
CA CYS A 669 -14.79 -26.52 -11.18
C CYS A 669 -14.19 -27.31 -10.01
N THR A 670 -12.96 -26.98 -9.61
CA THR A 670 -12.16 -27.78 -8.67
C THR A 670 -12.74 -27.88 -7.26
N ALA A 671 -13.58 -26.93 -6.85
CA ALA A 671 -14.26 -26.91 -5.55
C ALA A 671 -15.66 -27.53 -5.54
N LEU A 672 -16.19 -27.93 -6.71
CA LEU A 672 -17.55 -28.43 -6.86
C LEU A 672 -17.68 -29.81 -6.23
N GLN A 673 -18.55 -29.93 -5.22
CA GLN A 673 -18.78 -31.15 -4.44
C GLN A 673 -20.05 -31.88 -4.87
N GLU A 674 -21.09 -31.13 -5.24
CA GLU A 674 -22.42 -31.66 -5.53
C GLU A 674 -23.07 -30.93 -6.70
N VAL A 675 -23.67 -31.70 -7.63
CA VAL A 675 -24.60 -31.18 -8.64
C VAL A 675 -25.90 -31.96 -8.58
N VAL A 676 -27.01 -31.23 -8.42
CA VAL A 676 -28.36 -31.81 -8.43
C VAL A 676 -28.96 -31.61 -9.81
N LEU A 677 -29.06 -32.70 -10.57
CA LEU A 677 -29.65 -32.67 -11.92
C LEU A 677 -31.13 -33.07 -11.85
N PRO A 678 -31.96 -32.65 -12.83
CA PRO A 678 -33.30 -33.20 -13.00
C PRO A 678 -33.27 -34.71 -13.19
N GLY A 679 -34.29 -35.38 -12.66
CA GLY A 679 -34.35 -36.85 -12.61
C GLY A 679 -34.44 -37.52 -13.99
N ASP A 680 -34.69 -36.78 -15.05
CA ASP A 680 -34.82 -37.25 -16.43
C ASP A 680 -33.58 -37.02 -17.30
N VAL A 681 -32.48 -36.46 -16.78
CA VAL A 681 -31.22 -36.30 -17.55
C VAL A 681 -30.68 -37.67 -17.95
N GLN A 682 -30.49 -37.86 -19.27
CA GLN A 682 -30.11 -39.13 -19.90
C GLN A 682 -28.66 -39.14 -20.39
N VAL A 683 -28.07 -37.98 -20.69
CA VAL A 683 -26.72 -37.89 -21.25
C VAL A 683 -25.87 -36.90 -20.45
N ILE A 684 -24.66 -37.32 -20.07
CA ILE A 684 -23.60 -36.40 -19.62
C ILE A 684 -22.68 -36.11 -20.81
N GLY A 685 -22.63 -34.84 -21.22
CA GLY A 685 -21.85 -34.39 -22.36
C GLY A 685 -20.34 -34.44 -22.15
N GLU A 686 -19.62 -34.25 -23.26
CA GLU A 686 -18.15 -34.29 -23.31
C GLU A 686 -17.52 -33.31 -22.31
N TYR A 687 -16.55 -33.76 -21.51
CA TYR A 687 -15.88 -32.96 -20.47
C TYR A 687 -16.79 -32.31 -19.42
N ALA A 688 -18.07 -32.70 -19.28
CA ALA A 688 -19.02 -31.97 -18.43
C ALA A 688 -18.55 -31.72 -16.99
N PHE A 689 -17.83 -32.67 -16.39
CA PHE A 689 -17.20 -32.57 -15.05
C PHE A 689 -15.68 -32.73 -15.10
N PHE A 690 -15.04 -32.47 -16.24
CA PHE A 690 -13.58 -32.56 -16.36
C PHE A 690 -12.89 -31.77 -15.24
N ASN A 691 -11.93 -32.39 -14.55
CA ASN A 691 -11.15 -31.79 -13.46
C ASN A 691 -11.98 -31.20 -12.29
N CYS A 692 -13.19 -31.73 -12.05
CA CYS A 692 -13.96 -31.44 -10.83
C CYS A 692 -13.41 -32.24 -9.64
N THR A 693 -12.24 -31.85 -9.13
CA THR A 693 -11.47 -32.65 -8.17
C THR A 693 -12.17 -32.88 -6.83
N ALA A 694 -13.09 -32.01 -6.41
CA ALA A 694 -13.85 -32.13 -5.17
C ALA A 694 -15.18 -32.89 -5.32
N LEU A 695 -15.56 -33.30 -6.52
CA LEU A 695 -16.87 -33.89 -6.79
C LEU A 695 -16.97 -35.28 -6.16
N THR A 696 -17.82 -35.41 -5.13
CA THR A 696 -17.95 -36.67 -4.38
C THR A 696 -19.10 -37.54 -4.86
N THR A 697 -20.18 -36.91 -5.33
CA THR A 697 -21.43 -37.59 -5.67
C THR A 697 -22.14 -36.91 -6.82
N VAL A 698 -22.65 -37.70 -7.77
CA VAL A 698 -23.57 -37.24 -8.81
C VAL A 698 -24.70 -38.25 -8.93
N ASN A 699 -25.93 -37.85 -8.60
CA ASN A 699 -27.10 -38.73 -8.66
C ASN A 699 -27.78 -38.62 -10.02
N LEU A 700 -27.81 -39.74 -10.76
CA LEU A 700 -28.17 -39.79 -12.18
C LEU A 700 -29.02 -41.03 -12.51
N PRO A 701 -30.27 -41.09 -12.01
CA PRO A 701 -31.06 -42.33 -12.02
C PRO A 701 -31.52 -42.78 -13.40
N GLN A 702 -31.61 -41.89 -14.39
CA GLN A 702 -32.09 -42.20 -15.76
C GLN A 702 -30.99 -42.07 -16.82
N LEU A 703 -29.73 -42.04 -16.39
CA LEU A 703 -28.61 -41.86 -17.29
C LEU A 703 -28.45 -43.07 -18.22
N THR A 704 -28.41 -42.82 -19.53
CA THR A 704 -28.22 -43.82 -20.58
C THR A 704 -26.88 -43.68 -21.28
N ARG A 705 -26.25 -42.49 -21.29
CA ARG A 705 -24.97 -42.25 -21.97
C ARG A 705 -24.04 -41.33 -21.22
N ILE A 706 -22.75 -41.68 -21.20
CA ILE A 706 -21.65 -40.84 -20.69
C ILE A 706 -20.67 -40.60 -21.84
N ASP A 707 -20.50 -39.34 -22.22
CA ASP A 707 -19.61 -38.94 -23.32
C ASP A 707 -18.15 -38.85 -22.89
N GLN A 708 -17.27 -38.55 -23.86
CA GLN A 708 -15.83 -38.61 -23.68
C GLN A 708 -15.37 -37.70 -22.56
N TYR A 709 -14.47 -38.21 -21.72
CA TYR A 709 -13.83 -37.46 -20.64
C TYR A 709 -14.79 -36.81 -19.63
N ALA A 710 -16.07 -37.20 -19.58
CA ALA A 710 -17.11 -36.55 -18.79
C ALA A 710 -16.74 -36.37 -17.31
N PHE A 711 -16.09 -37.35 -16.68
CA PHE A 711 -15.65 -37.34 -15.29
C PHE A 711 -14.12 -37.43 -15.16
N GLN A 712 -13.38 -37.06 -16.20
CA GLN A 712 -11.93 -37.15 -16.18
C GLN A 712 -11.35 -36.29 -15.04
N VAL A 713 -10.51 -36.89 -14.18
CA VAL A 713 -9.83 -36.24 -13.04
C VAL A 713 -10.79 -35.78 -11.94
N CYS A 714 -11.96 -36.41 -11.79
CA CYS A 714 -12.79 -36.29 -10.59
C CYS A 714 -12.18 -37.10 -9.43
N THR A 715 -11.11 -36.59 -8.83
CA THR A 715 -10.27 -37.36 -7.89
C THR A 715 -10.95 -37.72 -6.59
N SER A 716 -11.99 -37.00 -6.16
CA SER A 716 -12.79 -37.29 -4.96
C SER A 716 -14.02 -38.17 -5.21
N LEU A 717 -14.30 -38.54 -6.47
CA LEU A 717 -15.44 -39.37 -6.82
C LEU A 717 -15.18 -40.80 -6.35
N ALA A 718 -15.77 -41.19 -5.24
CA ALA A 718 -15.57 -42.49 -4.61
C ALA A 718 -16.54 -43.57 -5.08
N GLU A 719 -17.79 -43.15 -5.36
CA GLU A 719 -18.87 -44.02 -5.80
C GLU A 719 -19.67 -43.35 -6.93
N LEU A 720 -20.14 -44.16 -7.87
CA LEU A 720 -21.02 -43.73 -8.94
C LEU A 720 -22.03 -44.85 -9.24
N THR A 721 -23.32 -44.54 -9.09
CA THR A 721 -24.41 -45.50 -9.36
C THR A 721 -24.95 -45.25 -10.78
N LEU A 722 -24.79 -46.24 -11.67
CA LEU A 722 -25.08 -46.13 -13.10
C LEU A 722 -26.04 -47.24 -13.56
N ASP A 723 -27.26 -47.23 -13.03
CA ASP A 723 -28.21 -48.35 -13.19
C ASP A 723 -28.70 -48.57 -14.63
N ASN A 724 -28.83 -47.49 -15.42
CA ASN A 724 -29.45 -47.54 -16.75
C ASN A 724 -28.49 -47.16 -17.90
N VAL A 725 -27.19 -47.03 -17.63
CA VAL A 725 -26.23 -46.55 -18.63
C VAL A 725 -26.01 -47.61 -19.70
N GLU A 726 -26.34 -47.29 -20.95
CA GLU A 726 -26.17 -48.15 -22.12
C GLU A 726 -24.79 -48.01 -22.77
N ALA A 727 -24.24 -46.77 -22.78
CA ALA A 727 -23.00 -46.44 -23.47
C ALA A 727 -22.08 -45.52 -22.64
N ILE A 728 -20.79 -45.87 -22.58
CA ILE A 728 -19.74 -45.08 -21.91
C ILE A 728 -18.60 -44.87 -22.90
N ASP A 729 -18.28 -43.62 -23.19
CA ASP A 729 -17.32 -43.26 -24.23
C ASP A 729 -15.88 -43.10 -23.69
N LEU A 730 -14.95 -42.76 -24.58
CA LEU A 730 -13.51 -42.64 -24.36
C LEU A 730 -13.16 -41.96 -23.03
N ALA A 731 -12.41 -42.67 -22.18
CA ALA A 731 -11.77 -42.14 -20.98
C ALA A 731 -12.71 -41.41 -19.99
N ALA A 732 -13.99 -41.79 -19.95
CA ALA A 732 -15.01 -41.14 -19.13
C ALA A 732 -14.63 -40.97 -17.64
N PHE A 733 -13.97 -41.96 -17.02
CA PHE A 733 -13.53 -41.91 -15.60
C PHE A 733 -12.02 -41.86 -15.45
N TYR A 734 -11.29 -41.42 -16.49
CA TYR A 734 -9.84 -41.35 -16.43
C TYR A 734 -9.39 -40.56 -15.20
N GLY A 735 -8.50 -41.11 -14.39
CA GLY A 735 -7.93 -40.42 -13.22
C GLY A 735 -8.89 -40.19 -12.05
N CYS A 736 -10.04 -40.88 -12.00
CA CYS A 736 -10.89 -40.91 -10.79
C CYS A 736 -10.21 -41.75 -9.70
N THR A 737 -9.23 -41.16 -9.01
CA THR A 737 -8.32 -41.90 -8.14
C THR A 737 -8.93 -42.47 -6.86
N SER A 738 -10.10 -41.96 -6.44
CA SER A 738 -10.82 -42.46 -5.25
C SER A 738 -11.94 -43.45 -5.59
N LEU A 739 -12.23 -43.70 -6.87
CA LEU A 739 -13.31 -44.59 -7.28
C LEU A 739 -12.99 -46.03 -6.87
N GLU A 740 -13.72 -46.58 -5.91
CA GLU A 740 -13.46 -47.92 -5.35
C GLU A 740 -14.23 -49.02 -6.07
N THR A 741 -15.47 -48.72 -6.47
CA THR A 741 -16.38 -49.65 -7.14
C THR A 741 -17.06 -48.97 -8.33
N LEU A 742 -17.20 -49.69 -9.45
CA LEU A 742 -17.93 -49.24 -10.64
C LEU A 742 -18.99 -50.29 -11.02
N LYS A 743 -20.28 -49.91 -10.96
CA LYS A 743 -21.42 -50.80 -11.30
C LYS A 743 -22.10 -50.34 -12.58
N LEU A 744 -22.20 -51.24 -13.55
CA LEU A 744 -22.65 -51.01 -14.93
C LEU A 744 -23.62 -52.12 -15.41
N PRO A 745 -24.81 -52.27 -14.81
CA PRO A 745 -25.72 -53.37 -15.11
C PRO A 745 -26.40 -53.29 -16.49
N ALA A 746 -26.57 -52.11 -17.08
CA ALA A 746 -27.22 -51.96 -18.40
C ALA A 746 -26.23 -51.71 -19.57
N CYS A 747 -24.94 -51.57 -19.29
CA CYS A 747 -23.97 -51.07 -20.27
C CYS A 747 -23.59 -52.14 -21.30
N THR A 748 -23.83 -51.83 -22.58
CA THR A 748 -23.54 -52.72 -23.71
C THR A 748 -22.51 -52.15 -24.69
N ARG A 749 -22.27 -50.83 -24.68
CA ARG A 749 -21.34 -50.15 -25.58
C ARG A 749 -20.23 -49.43 -24.81
N PHE A 750 -18.98 -49.70 -25.16
CA PHE A 750 -17.82 -49.17 -24.44
C PHE A 750 -16.83 -48.47 -25.38
N GLY A 751 -16.34 -47.32 -24.93
CA GLY A 751 -15.18 -46.64 -25.46
C GLY A 751 -13.87 -47.14 -24.84
N ASN A 752 -12.76 -46.55 -25.28
CA ASN A 752 -11.43 -46.94 -24.81
C ASN A 752 -11.07 -46.27 -23.47
N TYR A 753 -10.20 -46.90 -22.68
CA TYR A 753 -9.50 -46.31 -21.53
C TYR A 753 -10.40 -45.77 -20.41
N ILE A 754 -11.61 -46.30 -20.24
CA ILE A 754 -12.66 -45.69 -19.38
C ILE A 754 -12.25 -45.55 -17.91
N VAL A 755 -11.35 -46.41 -17.42
CA VAL A 755 -10.85 -46.42 -16.02
C VAL A 755 -9.33 -46.23 -15.91
N THR A 756 -8.66 -45.73 -16.96
CA THR A 756 -7.21 -45.45 -16.88
C THR A 756 -6.92 -44.54 -15.68
N GLY A 757 -5.99 -44.95 -14.81
CA GLY A 757 -5.59 -44.15 -13.63
C GLY A 757 -6.53 -44.24 -12.42
N CYS A 758 -7.59 -45.05 -12.45
CA CYS A 758 -8.43 -45.34 -11.28
C CYS A 758 -7.72 -46.29 -10.30
N LYS A 759 -6.75 -45.77 -9.54
CA LYS A 759 -5.85 -46.57 -8.70
C LYS A 759 -6.52 -47.26 -7.50
N ALA A 760 -7.65 -46.75 -7.00
CA ALA A 760 -8.39 -47.32 -5.87
C ALA A 760 -9.44 -48.36 -6.29
N LEU A 761 -9.63 -48.59 -7.59
CA LEU A 761 -10.70 -49.42 -8.12
C LEU A 761 -10.42 -50.91 -7.80
N THR A 762 -11.24 -51.48 -6.92
CA THR A 762 -11.12 -52.88 -6.47
C THR A 762 -12.23 -53.77 -6.99
N ARG A 763 -13.29 -53.20 -7.57
CA ARG A 763 -14.42 -53.97 -8.10
C ARG A 763 -15.12 -53.30 -9.29
N ILE A 764 -15.34 -54.06 -10.36
CA ILE A 764 -16.14 -53.65 -11.51
C ILE A 764 -17.26 -54.68 -11.72
N GLU A 765 -18.50 -54.23 -11.86
CA GLU A 765 -19.66 -55.07 -12.16
C GLU A 765 -20.27 -54.65 -13.49
N THR A 766 -20.23 -55.50 -14.53
CA THR A 766 -20.85 -55.23 -15.84
C THR A 766 -21.86 -56.32 -16.17
N ALA A 767 -23.13 -56.09 -15.87
CA ALA A 767 -24.17 -57.12 -15.88
C ALA A 767 -25.23 -56.95 -16.99
N ALA A 768 -24.84 -56.62 -18.23
CA ALA A 768 -25.78 -56.45 -19.35
C ALA A 768 -25.87 -57.66 -20.29
N ALA A 769 -27.10 -58.10 -20.61
CA ALA A 769 -27.36 -59.31 -21.40
C ALA A 769 -26.87 -59.15 -22.85
N GLY A 770 -26.34 -60.22 -23.44
CA GLY A 770 -25.85 -60.20 -24.82
C GLY A 770 -24.41 -59.71 -24.98
N ASN A 771 -24.03 -59.39 -26.21
CA ASN A 771 -22.65 -59.03 -26.55
C ASN A 771 -22.31 -57.62 -26.08
N PHE A 772 -21.10 -57.44 -25.58
CA PHE A 772 -20.53 -56.09 -25.44
C PHE A 772 -19.97 -55.63 -26.78
N VAL A 773 -20.20 -54.36 -27.10
CA VAL A 773 -19.94 -53.76 -28.39
C VAL A 773 -18.95 -52.60 -28.24
N ASN A 774 -18.03 -52.48 -29.19
CA ASN A 774 -17.15 -51.32 -29.29
C ASN A 774 -17.94 -50.13 -29.84
N ILE A 775 -17.85 -48.98 -29.19
CA ILE A 775 -18.56 -47.76 -29.62
C ILE A 775 -18.06 -47.22 -30.97
N ASP A 776 -16.77 -47.44 -31.33
CA ASP A 776 -16.16 -46.87 -32.53
C ASP A 776 -16.56 -47.59 -33.84
N ASP A 777 -16.81 -48.91 -33.77
CA ASP A 777 -17.08 -49.75 -34.96
C ASP A 777 -18.36 -50.57 -34.87
N ASP A 778 -19.13 -50.43 -33.79
CA ASP A 778 -20.37 -51.16 -33.50
C ASP A 778 -20.26 -52.70 -33.62
N THR A 779 -19.05 -53.26 -33.46
CA THR A 779 -18.84 -54.71 -33.48
C THR A 779 -18.81 -55.31 -32.08
N SER A 780 -19.19 -56.59 -31.95
CA SER A 780 -19.10 -57.37 -30.69
C SER A 780 -17.65 -57.69 -30.25
N ASN A 781 -16.65 -56.97 -30.78
CA ASN A 781 -15.24 -57.27 -30.60
C ASN A 781 -14.49 -56.18 -29.82
N ILE A 782 -14.91 -55.95 -28.57
CA ILE A 782 -14.12 -55.15 -27.62
C ILE A 782 -12.76 -55.79 -27.25
N GLY A 783 -12.47 -57.01 -27.74
CA GLY A 783 -11.17 -57.65 -27.56
C GLY A 783 -10.03 -56.95 -28.32
N ASN A 784 -10.34 -56.05 -29.26
CA ASN A 784 -9.35 -55.18 -29.89
C ASN A 784 -9.29 -53.78 -29.26
N THR A 785 -10.17 -53.48 -28.32
CA THR A 785 -10.27 -52.15 -27.70
C THR A 785 -9.63 -52.14 -26.34
N SER A 786 -9.22 -50.95 -25.92
CA SER A 786 -8.49 -50.76 -24.68
C SER A 786 -9.42 -50.34 -23.55
N VAL A 787 -10.61 -50.99 -23.44
CA VAL A 787 -11.71 -50.56 -22.54
C VAL A 787 -11.22 -50.31 -21.11
N PHE A 788 -10.72 -51.34 -20.44
CA PHE A 788 -10.18 -51.25 -19.07
C PHE A 788 -8.65 -51.21 -19.04
N GLN A 789 -7.99 -50.88 -20.15
CA GLN A 789 -6.54 -50.76 -20.21
C GLN A 789 -6.08 -49.36 -19.81
N ASN A 790 -4.78 -49.25 -19.50
CA ASN A 790 -4.12 -47.96 -19.32
C ASN A 790 -3.61 -47.40 -20.65
N ARG A 791 -3.62 -46.07 -20.81
CA ARG A 791 -2.86 -45.40 -21.88
C ARG A 791 -1.36 -45.59 -21.67
N ALA A 792 -0.57 -45.57 -22.75
CA ALA A 792 0.89 -45.79 -22.68
C ALA A 792 1.64 -44.86 -21.70
N ALA A 793 1.11 -43.66 -21.46
CA ALA A 793 1.67 -42.70 -20.51
C ALA A 793 1.43 -43.05 -19.02
N HIS A 794 0.55 -44.01 -18.72
CA HIS A 794 0.15 -44.37 -17.35
C HIS A 794 0.82 -45.68 -16.95
N SER A 795 1.73 -45.60 -15.98
CA SER A 795 2.45 -46.75 -15.44
C SER A 795 2.71 -46.59 -13.95
N GLY A 796 3.05 -47.70 -13.28
CA GLY A 796 3.36 -47.71 -11.85
C GLY A 796 2.14 -47.37 -10.98
N ALA A 797 2.37 -46.64 -9.88
CA ALA A 797 1.36 -46.35 -8.86
C ALA A 797 0.19 -45.46 -9.33
N ASN A 798 0.31 -44.85 -10.51
CA ASN A 798 -0.70 -43.95 -11.08
C ASN A 798 -1.55 -44.62 -12.18
N ALA A 799 -1.40 -45.93 -12.38
CA ALA A 799 -2.17 -46.71 -13.34
C ALA A 799 -3.28 -47.51 -12.64
N PHE A 800 -4.33 -47.88 -13.39
CA PHE A 800 -5.29 -48.88 -12.95
C PHE A 800 -4.65 -50.27 -13.00
N ASP A 801 -4.76 -51.06 -11.95
CA ASP A 801 -4.21 -52.42 -11.90
C ASP A 801 -5.33 -53.48 -11.83
N PRO A 802 -5.64 -54.14 -12.95
CA PRO A 802 -6.65 -55.20 -13.00
C PRO A 802 -6.38 -56.35 -12.03
N ALA A 803 -5.12 -56.61 -11.67
CA ALA A 803 -4.76 -57.67 -10.73
C ALA A 803 -5.25 -57.41 -9.29
N ASN A 804 -5.64 -56.16 -8.98
CA ASN A 804 -6.24 -55.78 -7.70
C ASN A 804 -7.77 -55.64 -7.77
N CYS A 805 -8.37 -55.85 -8.94
CA CYS A 805 -9.79 -55.62 -9.19
C CYS A 805 -10.57 -56.92 -9.42
N ASP A 806 -11.66 -57.10 -8.69
CA ASP A 806 -12.65 -58.16 -8.92
C ASP A 806 -13.60 -57.75 -10.05
N LEU A 807 -13.81 -58.60 -11.05
CA LEU A 807 -14.70 -58.35 -12.17
C LEU A 807 -15.94 -59.26 -12.07
N VAL A 808 -17.13 -58.66 -12.11
CA VAL A 808 -18.42 -59.39 -12.10
C VAL A 808 -19.08 -59.26 -13.47
N LEU A 809 -19.34 -60.38 -14.13
CA LEU A 809 -19.92 -60.45 -15.47
C LEU A 809 -21.25 -61.21 -15.47
N ASN A 810 -21.98 -61.20 -16.59
CA ASN A 810 -23.12 -62.07 -16.77
C ASN A 810 -22.76 -63.53 -17.00
N ALA A 811 -23.64 -64.44 -16.57
CA ALA A 811 -23.44 -65.87 -16.72
C ALA A 811 -23.27 -66.35 -18.18
N ASP A 812 -23.77 -65.59 -19.16
CA ASP A 812 -23.61 -65.86 -20.59
C ASP A 812 -22.20 -65.52 -21.13
N LYS A 813 -21.33 -64.89 -20.32
CA LYS A 813 -19.91 -64.62 -20.60
C LYS A 813 -18.95 -65.70 -20.07
N LYS A 814 -19.48 -66.78 -19.48
CA LYS A 814 -18.69 -67.95 -19.10
C LYS A 814 -17.97 -68.57 -20.32
N PRO A 815 -16.93 -69.39 -20.12
CA PRO A 815 -16.24 -70.05 -21.23
C PRO A 815 -17.18 -70.82 -22.19
N ASP A 816 -18.23 -71.45 -21.65
CA ASP A 816 -19.27 -72.19 -22.37
C ASP A 816 -20.52 -71.36 -22.71
N GLY A 817 -20.55 -70.08 -22.34
CA GLY A 817 -21.68 -69.17 -22.57
C GLY A 817 -21.90 -68.80 -24.03
N THR A 818 -22.92 -67.98 -24.31
CA THR A 818 -23.34 -67.60 -25.67
C THR A 818 -22.91 -66.19 -26.09
N ALA A 819 -22.48 -65.35 -25.16
CA ALA A 819 -22.17 -63.95 -25.42
C ALA A 819 -20.66 -63.66 -25.39
N LEU A 820 -20.23 -62.66 -26.17
CA LEU A 820 -18.84 -62.21 -26.27
C LEU A 820 -18.61 -60.87 -25.55
N PRO A 821 -17.38 -60.60 -25.11
CA PRO A 821 -16.24 -61.53 -25.03
C PRO A 821 -16.35 -62.49 -23.83
N LYS A 822 -15.82 -63.70 -23.98
CA LYS A 822 -15.84 -64.75 -22.95
C LYS A 822 -14.66 -64.66 -22.00
N VAL A 823 -14.86 -65.18 -20.79
CA VAL A 823 -13.79 -65.41 -19.81
C VAL A 823 -12.95 -66.61 -20.22
N HIS A 824 -11.63 -66.52 -20.08
CA HIS A 824 -10.71 -67.64 -20.22
C HIS A 824 -9.89 -67.84 -18.93
N ASN A 825 -9.34 -69.06 -18.75
CA ASN A 825 -8.45 -69.42 -17.65
C ASN A 825 -8.91 -68.99 -16.23
N GLY A 826 -10.23 -68.84 -16.02
CA GLY A 826 -10.85 -68.51 -14.74
C GLY A 826 -10.84 -67.02 -14.38
N ASN A 827 -9.82 -66.25 -14.76
CA ASN A 827 -9.70 -64.82 -14.42
C ASN A 827 -9.14 -63.93 -15.55
N GLU A 828 -9.14 -64.40 -16.79
CA GLU A 828 -8.64 -63.65 -17.93
C GLU A 828 -9.81 -63.12 -18.81
N TRP A 829 -9.82 -61.82 -19.10
CA TRP A 829 -10.87 -61.18 -19.91
C TRP A 829 -10.33 -59.99 -20.73
N ALA A 830 -10.77 -59.86 -21.98
CA ALA A 830 -10.46 -58.81 -22.99
C ALA A 830 -9.21 -57.91 -22.75
N GLY A 831 -8.12 -58.11 -23.51
CA GLY A 831 -6.90 -57.30 -23.52
C GLY A 831 -6.43 -56.90 -24.92
N LYS A 832 -5.42 -56.02 -25.03
CA LYS A 832 -4.99 -55.41 -26.31
C LYS A 832 -4.17 -56.36 -27.20
N GLY A 833 -4.56 -56.55 -28.47
CA GLY A 833 -3.59 -56.99 -29.50
C GLY A 833 -4.02 -58.02 -30.55
N GLY A 834 -5.18 -57.88 -31.20
CA GLY A 834 -5.43 -58.52 -32.51
C GLY A 834 -5.64 -60.04 -32.56
N SER A 835 -5.50 -60.80 -31.48
CA SER A 835 -5.76 -62.26 -31.51
C SER A 835 -6.04 -62.95 -30.16
N GLY A 836 -6.56 -62.25 -29.14
CA GLY A 836 -6.90 -62.88 -27.85
C GLY A 836 -5.89 -62.63 -26.72
N TYR A 837 -5.31 -61.44 -26.65
CA TYR A 837 -4.65 -60.98 -25.43
C TYR A 837 -5.73 -60.77 -24.36
N LEU A 838 -5.51 -61.21 -23.13
CA LEU A 838 -6.49 -61.10 -22.06
C LEU A 838 -5.88 -60.35 -20.87
N ILE A 839 -6.68 -59.50 -20.23
CA ILE A 839 -6.31 -58.86 -18.97
C ILE A 839 -6.49 -59.88 -17.87
N GLN A 840 -5.47 -60.05 -17.03
CA GLN A 840 -5.55 -60.89 -15.84
C GLN A 840 -6.15 -60.08 -14.68
N TRP A 841 -7.31 -60.52 -14.21
CA TRP A 841 -8.04 -59.90 -13.10
C TRP A 841 -7.74 -60.60 -11.78
N LYS A 842 -7.97 -59.92 -10.65
CA LYS A 842 -7.88 -60.53 -9.31
C LYS A 842 -8.77 -61.77 -9.21
N SER A 843 -10.02 -61.61 -9.60
CA SER A 843 -10.98 -62.70 -9.77
C SER A 843 -12.05 -62.29 -10.79
N ILE A 844 -12.65 -63.28 -11.46
CA ILE A 844 -13.86 -63.07 -12.25
C ILE A 844 -14.98 -63.92 -11.66
N SER A 845 -16.11 -63.29 -11.36
CA SER A 845 -17.32 -63.95 -10.90
C SER A 845 -18.50 -63.62 -11.81
N PHE A 846 -19.59 -64.36 -11.66
CA PHE A 846 -20.76 -64.21 -12.52
C PHE A 846 -21.98 -63.83 -11.66
N ALA A 847 -22.68 -62.76 -12.03
CA ALA A 847 -23.93 -62.38 -11.40
C ALA A 847 -24.95 -63.52 -11.52
N GLN A 848 -25.69 -63.78 -10.44
CA GLN A 848 -26.84 -64.69 -10.51
C GLN A 848 -27.91 -64.01 -11.37
N GLN A 849 -28.48 -64.75 -12.32
CA GLN A 849 -29.57 -64.22 -13.15
C GLN A 849 -30.69 -63.71 -12.23
N PRO A 850 -31.25 -62.51 -12.49
CA PRO A 850 -32.43 -62.01 -11.78
C PRO A 850 -33.59 -63.00 -11.80
#